data_AF-F0ZAI3-F1
#
_entry.id   AF-F0ZAI3-F1
#
_cell.length_a   1.000
_cell.length_b   1.000
_cell.length_c   1.000
_cell.angle_alpha   90.00
_cell.angle_beta   90.00
_cell.angle_gamma   90.00
#
_symmetry.space_group_name_H-M   'P 1'
#
loop_
_entity.id
_entity.type
_entity.pdbx_description
1 polymer ?
#
loop_
_entity_poly.entity_id
_entity_poly.type
_entity_poly.pdbx_seq_one_letter_code
_entity_poly.pdbx_strand_id
1 'polypeptide(L)'
;MTFTSLLTFKKRNNSSFNLMKHFGNNEKKNNNLVNSTSNHNIVNSSNNNGPTSQPQYEFSEGERLFFSVWRNQYINKYIFYHLQIFNYLNQEVQNIDQLLCFSPELRSYSKSLKIVGNEKLNIGDIPNYIENIEFSDEYNQPITPLAIPSSVTSIVFGSSFNNEIKAGQLPDSIKSIQFGFSFNSIIKAGQLPPNLETIKFGKKFNEMITANVLPQSLTTLIFGDNFNQLILKGCIPPNVSTLVFGINFDQPLSPGYIPDSVTFLEFSSNFNQPFTPNCIPKGVQNLKIFNNFPLVANSIPGTVKTLYYGGESSIGTKFIPDSVSNLTYYSGHSLVPEYVHKSVRTLSIHVEQGPPSKKLLPNSITSLRLFMGDFKKPLKSKYIPNSCISLELDLNSSYKFKELLPKSIPSSVQFLSFGNSFNLQLLPGCLPQNLKKIIFHDTFNQILVNGIIPQSIQSIEFGRDFNQPLLIGLADSKSSKNHSTTTSSTVSSGTITPRSGGNTTPRGGGNTTPRGGGGTTPRGIPLSIQQQLQQQELEYQQQQQEPQIVYSIISASSSIIEIIFGDRFNSPIKFDKLLNYNIESIVFGEDFNQDISLSSLPSSLKSIKFGKSFNQPIAPGVLPNSLVSLSFGTDFNQILAPLSIPEAVEELVFGDSFNQSLISGADESIIPSSLKYLKLGKSFQSSNVIPELSNINALKKVEFSLPLLSINYLEKVKINKL
;
A
#
# COMPACT_ATOMS: atom_id res chain seq x y z
N MET A 1 -6.91 -15.12 25.16
CA MET A 1 -5.71 -15.84 24.68
C MET A 1 -5.20 -15.10 23.45
N THR A 2 -3.98 -14.57 23.45
CA THR A 2 -3.44 -13.81 22.31
C THR A 2 -2.88 -14.76 21.24
N PHE A 3 -2.87 -14.32 19.97
CA PHE A 3 -2.35 -15.05 18.80
C PHE A 3 -0.89 -15.52 18.99
N THR A 4 -0.12 -14.78 19.79
CA THR A 4 1.26 -15.10 20.19
C THR A 4 1.35 -16.33 21.09
N SER A 5 0.36 -16.56 21.97
CA SER A 5 0.25 -17.77 22.79
C SER A 5 0.02 -19.01 21.91
N LEU A 6 -0.74 -18.87 20.82
CA LEU A 6 -1.04 -19.93 19.86
C LEU A 6 0.18 -20.28 18.98
N LEU A 7 0.97 -19.26 18.58
CA LEU A 7 2.21 -19.43 17.81
C LEU A 7 3.37 -20.02 18.64
N THR A 8 3.45 -19.67 19.93
CA THR A 8 4.46 -20.20 20.85
C THR A 8 4.16 -21.67 21.19
N PHE A 9 2.88 -22.05 21.22
CA PHE A 9 2.44 -23.45 21.32
C PHE A 9 2.77 -24.26 20.05
N LYS A 10 2.59 -23.66 18.86
CA LYS A 10 2.87 -24.28 17.55
C LYS A 10 4.36 -24.59 17.32
N LYS A 11 5.29 -23.82 17.92
CA LYS A 11 6.73 -24.08 17.83
C LYS A 11 7.22 -25.23 18.73
N ARG A 12 6.53 -25.54 19.83
CA ARG A 12 6.94 -26.62 20.77
C ARG A 12 6.52 -28.03 20.33
N ASN A 13 5.54 -28.17 19.44
CA ASN A 13 4.90 -29.48 19.16
C ASN A 13 5.17 -30.09 17.76
N ASN A 14 6.01 -29.47 16.94
CA ASN A 14 6.38 -30.03 15.62
C ASN A 14 7.27 -31.29 15.71
N SER A 15 7.89 -31.57 16.86
CA SER A 15 8.65 -32.79 17.11
C SER A 15 7.78 -34.01 17.48
N SER A 16 6.55 -33.79 17.95
CA SER A 16 5.67 -34.83 18.51
C SER A 16 4.81 -35.55 17.46
N PHE A 17 4.64 -34.94 16.28
CA PHE A 17 3.76 -35.44 15.21
C PHE A 17 4.32 -36.65 14.44
N ASN A 18 5.63 -36.91 14.53
CA ASN A 18 6.28 -38.01 13.80
C ASN A 18 6.25 -39.36 14.53
N LEU A 19 5.96 -39.42 15.83
CA LEU A 19 5.97 -40.67 16.59
C LEU A 19 4.67 -41.49 16.53
N MET A 20 3.55 -40.87 16.15
CA MET A 20 2.23 -41.50 16.26
C MET A 20 1.86 -42.41 15.07
N LYS A 21 2.74 -42.52 14.05
CA LYS A 21 2.53 -43.41 12.88
C LYS A 21 2.81 -44.89 13.14
N HIS A 22 3.35 -45.29 14.30
CA HIS A 22 3.82 -46.66 14.53
C HIS A 22 3.06 -47.53 15.54
N PHE A 23 2.00 -47.04 16.21
CA PHE A 23 1.27 -47.82 17.22
C PHE A 23 -0.19 -48.17 16.86
N GLY A 24 -0.63 -47.95 15.61
CA GLY A 24 -2.01 -48.20 15.17
C GLY A 24 -2.36 -49.65 14.79
N ASN A 25 -1.39 -50.56 14.74
CA ASN A 25 -1.62 -51.96 14.36
C ASN A 25 -1.19 -52.89 15.48
N ASN A 26 -2.08 -53.10 16.47
CA ASN A 26 -2.29 -54.37 17.17
C ASN A 26 -3.25 -54.13 18.34
N GLU A 27 -4.54 -54.40 18.12
CA GLU A 27 -5.42 -55.07 19.09
C GLU A 27 -6.80 -55.33 18.47
N LYS A 28 -6.94 -56.48 17.81
CA LYS A 28 -8.20 -57.22 17.73
C LYS A 28 -7.98 -58.56 18.42
N LYS A 29 -8.44 -58.65 19.67
CA LYS A 29 -9.00 -59.83 20.37
C LYS A 29 -8.72 -59.74 21.87
N ASN A 30 -9.72 -59.34 22.67
CA ASN A 30 -10.38 -60.26 23.60
C ASN A 30 -11.48 -59.53 24.40
N ASN A 31 -12.66 -60.13 24.38
CA ASN A 31 -13.74 -59.86 25.32
C ASN A 31 -13.39 -60.48 26.68
N ASN A 32 -13.58 -59.73 27.77
CA ASN A 32 -14.23 -60.11 29.05
C ASN A 32 -13.57 -59.48 30.29
N LEU A 33 -14.40 -58.70 31.00
CA LEU A 33 -14.65 -58.67 32.45
C LEU A 33 -13.50 -58.41 33.47
N VAL A 34 -13.74 -57.37 34.27
CA VAL A 34 -13.63 -57.28 35.75
C VAL A 34 -12.27 -56.93 36.40
N ASN A 35 -12.34 -55.85 37.19
CA ASN A 35 -11.65 -55.46 38.43
C ASN A 35 -10.27 -56.03 38.85
N SER A 36 -9.50 -55.09 39.40
CA SER A 36 -8.71 -55.15 40.65
C SER A 36 -7.19 -55.39 40.60
N THR A 37 -6.48 -54.36 41.05
CA THR A 37 -5.36 -54.32 42.01
C THR A 37 -4.07 -55.16 41.86
N SER A 38 -2.96 -54.43 41.95
CA SER A 38 -1.74 -54.66 42.76
C SER A 38 -0.55 -55.48 42.21
N ASN A 39 0.63 -54.80 42.25
CA ASN A 39 1.99 -55.22 42.61
C ASN A 39 2.46 -56.67 42.33
N HIS A 40 3.55 -56.86 41.58
CA HIS A 40 4.94 -56.95 42.09
C HIS A 40 5.97 -57.35 41.00
N ASN A 41 7.25 -57.13 41.34
CA ASN A 41 8.48 -57.26 40.57
C ASN A 41 8.96 -58.72 40.29
N ILE A 42 9.89 -58.86 39.33
CA ILE A 42 11.20 -59.59 39.34
C ILE A 42 11.49 -60.25 37.94
N VAL A 43 12.38 -59.70 37.08
CA VAL A 43 13.84 -59.93 36.80
C VAL A 43 14.20 -61.00 35.72
N ASN A 44 14.99 -60.55 34.72
CA ASN A 44 15.94 -61.21 33.77
C ASN A 44 15.44 -62.29 32.77
N SER A 45 15.94 -62.48 31.54
CA SER A 45 16.99 -61.96 30.62
C SER A 45 16.63 -62.54 29.22
N SER A 46 16.89 -61.93 28.04
CA SER A 46 18.17 -61.96 27.30
C SER A 46 18.02 -61.38 25.87
N ASN A 47 19.02 -60.60 25.42
CA ASN A 47 19.52 -60.33 24.05
C ASN A 47 18.57 -60.25 22.82
N ASN A 48 18.51 -59.07 22.18
CA ASN A 48 19.07 -58.82 20.84
C ASN A 48 18.89 -57.36 20.33
N ASN A 49 20.02 -56.76 19.94
CA ASN A 49 20.29 -55.78 18.87
C ASN A 49 19.28 -54.67 18.47
N GLY A 50 19.72 -53.40 18.58
CA GLY A 50 19.35 -52.29 17.68
C GLY A 50 18.83 -51.03 18.38
N PRO A 51 19.43 -49.82 18.19
CA PRO A 51 19.02 -48.62 18.90
C PRO A 51 17.98 -47.82 18.11
N THR A 52 16.74 -47.77 18.59
CA THR A 52 15.75 -46.76 18.15
C THR A 52 14.84 -46.35 19.31
N SER A 53 15.38 -45.60 20.27
CA SER A 53 14.56 -44.85 21.23
C SER A 53 14.06 -43.55 20.56
N GLN A 54 12.85 -43.58 20.00
CA GLN A 54 12.08 -42.37 19.70
C GLN A 54 11.37 -41.91 20.99
N PRO A 55 11.38 -40.60 21.34
CA PRO A 55 10.77 -40.12 22.57
C PRO A 55 9.24 -40.11 22.47
N GLN A 56 8.53 -40.93 23.27
CA GLN A 56 7.08 -40.86 23.39
C GLN A 56 6.66 -39.49 23.94
N TYR A 57 6.14 -38.63 23.06
CA TYR A 57 5.41 -37.42 23.46
C TYR A 57 4.01 -37.83 23.90
N GLU A 58 3.78 -37.89 25.21
CA GLU A 58 2.42 -37.89 25.74
C GLU A 58 1.81 -36.51 25.54
N PHE A 59 0.73 -36.44 24.75
CA PHE A 59 -0.10 -35.25 24.70
C PHE A 59 -0.58 -34.93 26.11
N SER A 60 -0.32 -33.70 26.54
CA SER A 60 -0.90 -33.14 27.75
C SER A 60 -2.42 -33.25 27.69
N GLU A 61 -3.05 -33.32 28.86
CA GLU A 61 -4.50 -33.39 28.96
C GLU A 61 -5.18 -32.24 28.18
N GLY A 62 -4.58 -31.05 28.20
CA GLY A 62 -5.04 -29.89 27.42
C GLY A 62 -5.01 -30.08 25.90
N GLU A 63 -4.03 -30.82 25.37
CA GLU A 63 -3.94 -31.12 23.93
C GLU A 63 -4.97 -32.18 23.52
N ARG A 64 -5.18 -33.19 24.36
CA ARG A 64 -6.24 -34.19 24.15
C ARG A 64 -7.61 -33.52 24.20
N LEU A 65 -7.83 -32.61 25.15
CA LEU A 65 -9.05 -31.82 25.25
C LEU A 65 -9.25 -30.93 24.00
N PHE A 66 -8.21 -30.23 23.56
CA PHE A 66 -8.24 -29.40 22.37
C PHE A 66 -8.66 -30.20 21.14
N PHE A 67 -8.03 -31.37 20.89
CA PHE A 67 -8.39 -32.20 19.74
C PHE A 67 -9.78 -32.83 19.86
N SER A 68 -10.25 -33.15 21.07
CA SER A 68 -11.62 -33.64 21.29
C SER A 68 -12.68 -32.56 21.03
N VAL A 69 -12.42 -31.32 21.46
CA VAL A 69 -13.28 -30.16 21.19
C VAL A 69 -13.26 -29.80 19.69
N TRP A 70 -12.07 -29.81 19.08
CA TRP A 70 -11.88 -29.44 17.68
C TRP A 70 -12.48 -30.45 16.70
N ARG A 71 -12.52 -31.74 17.07
CA ARG A 71 -13.15 -32.82 16.29
C ARG A 71 -14.67 -32.94 16.49
N ASN A 72 -15.25 -32.08 17.32
CA ASN A 72 -16.68 -32.06 17.53
C ASN A 72 -17.31 -31.06 16.54
N GLN A 73 -17.95 -31.57 15.48
CA GLN A 73 -18.55 -30.76 14.41
C GLN A 73 -19.52 -29.70 14.89
N TYR A 74 -20.28 -30.01 15.95
CA TYR A 74 -21.25 -29.07 16.52
C TYR A 74 -20.54 -27.92 17.23
N ILE A 75 -19.57 -28.24 18.10
CA ILE A 75 -18.80 -27.23 18.83
C ILE A 75 -18.00 -26.38 17.84
N ASN A 76 -17.40 -27.00 16.82
CA ASN A 76 -16.61 -26.31 15.83
C ASN A 76 -17.47 -25.34 15.00
N LYS A 77 -18.67 -25.76 14.54
CA LYS A 77 -19.64 -24.86 13.89
C LYS A 77 -19.98 -23.65 14.77
N TYR A 78 -20.15 -23.88 16.07
CA TYR A 78 -20.42 -22.81 17.04
C TYR A 78 -19.23 -21.85 17.18
N ILE A 79 -18.00 -22.37 17.30
CA ILE A 79 -16.77 -21.56 17.33
C ILE A 79 -16.69 -20.62 16.12
N PHE A 80 -16.93 -21.13 14.91
CA PHE A 80 -16.84 -20.32 13.70
C PHE A 80 -17.97 -19.30 13.57
N TYR A 81 -19.19 -19.62 14.01
CA TYR A 81 -20.28 -18.65 14.10
C TYR A 81 -19.90 -17.46 14.99
N HIS A 82 -19.33 -17.74 16.18
CA HIS A 82 -18.85 -16.69 17.09
C HIS A 82 -17.71 -15.86 16.47
N LEU A 83 -16.77 -16.49 15.76
CA LEU A 83 -15.68 -15.79 15.07
C LEU A 83 -16.17 -14.87 13.95
N GLN A 84 -17.17 -15.28 13.18
CA GLN A 84 -17.75 -14.43 12.13
C GLN A 84 -18.37 -13.16 12.69
N ILE A 85 -19.15 -13.31 13.76
CA ILE A 85 -19.80 -12.18 14.42
C ILE A 85 -18.77 -11.28 15.08
N PHE A 86 -17.75 -11.86 15.72
CA PHE A 86 -16.62 -11.11 16.26
C PHE A 86 -15.94 -10.25 15.19
N ASN A 87 -15.65 -10.82 14.02
CA ASN A 87 -15.01 -10.07 12.93
C ASN A 87 -15.92 -8.97 12.38
N TYR A 88 -17.21 -9.26 12.17
CA TYR A 88 -18.18 -8.27 11.68
C TYR A 88 -18.29 -7.06 12.61
N LEU A 89 -18.47 -7.32 13.91
CA LEU A 89 -18.64 -6.27 14.92
C LEU A 89 -17.39 -5.41 15.15
N ASN A 90 -16.20 -5.89 14.76
CA ASN A 90 -14.94 -5.18 14.94
C ASN A 90 -14.40 -4.53 13.65
N GLN A 91 -15.12 -4.60 12.53
CA GLN A 91 -14.73 -3.91 11.28
C GLN A 91 -15.04 -2.42 11.32
N GLU A 92 -16.17 -2.02 11.91
CA GLU A 92 -16.63 -0.62 12.00
C GLU A 92 -17.23 -0.34 13.37
N VAL A 93 -17.27 0.93 13.78
CA VAL A 93 -17.92 1.35 15.03
C VAL A 93 -19.43 1.16 14.90
N GLN A 94 -19.99 0.27 15.72
CA GLN A 94 -21.40 -0.09 15.67
C GLN A 94 -22.25 0.93 16.44
N ASN A 95 -23.47 1.21 15.98
CA ASN A 95 -24.47 1.91 16.79
C ASN A 95 -25.28 0.92 17.66
N ILE A 96 -26.12 1.44 18.57
CA ILE A 96 -26.88 0.60 19.50
C ILE A 96 -27.90 -0.31 18.78
N ASP A 97 -28.59 0.21 17.76
CA ASP A 97 -29.61 -0.55 17.01
C ASP A 97 -28.99 -1.75 16.29
N GLN A 98 -27.81 -1.57 15.70
CA GLN A 98 -27.04 -2.64 15.08
C GLN A 98 -26.61 -3.71 16.10
N LEU A 99 -26.20 -3.31 17.31
CA LEU A 99 -25.86 -4.26 18.37
C LEU A 99 -27.08 -5.02 18.89
N LEU A 100 -28.25 -4.38 18.95
CA LEU A 100 -29.48 -5.02 19.41
C LEU A 100 -29.93 -6.16 18.50
N CYS A 101 -29.49 -6.20 17.23
CA CYS A 101 -29.71 -7.32 16.32
C CYS A 101 -29.01 -8.63 16.73
N PHE A 102 -28.06 -8.59 17.67
CA PHE A 102 -27.32 -9.75 18.16
C PHE A 102 -27.82 -10.22 19.53
N SER A 103 -27.59 -11.49 19.87
CA SER A 103 -27.92 -12.01 21.21
C SER A 103 -27.01 -11.36 22.28
N PRO A 104 -27.45 -11.27 23.54
CA PRO A 104 -26.70 -10.59 24.60
C PRO A 104 -25.24 -11.06 24.75
N GLU A 105 -24.98 -12.36 24.56
CA GLU A 105 -23.66 -12.97 24.67
C GLU A 105 -22.72 -12.45 23.57
N LEU A 106 -23.25 -12.28 22.36
CA LEU A 106 -22.52 -11.89 21.16
C LEU A 106 -22.24 -10.38 21.11
N ARG A 107 -23.11 -9.55 21.68
CA ARG A 107 -22.93 -8.09 21.72
C ARG A 107 -21.60 -7.69 22.37
N SER A 108 -21.16 -8.47 23.36
CA SER A 108 -19.91 -8.26 24.10
C SER A 108 -18.64 -8.33 23.24
N TYR A 109 -18.75 -8.83 22.00
CA TYR A 109 -17.66 -8.87 21.04
C TYR A 109 -17.34 -7.50 20.44
N SER A 110 -18.30 -6.59 20.41
CA SER A 110 -18.02 -5.19 20.08
C SER A 110 -17.48 -4.47 21.30
N LYS A 111 -16.30 -3.88 21.16
CA LYS A 111 -15.70 -3.01 22.18
C LYS A 111 -15.91 -1.53 21.91
N SER A 112 -16.54 -1.19 20.79
CA SER A 112 -16.70 0.18 20.33
C SER A 112 -18.18 0.46 20.04
N LEU A 113 -18.67 1.61 20.50
CA LEU A 113 -20.06 2.04 20.33
C LEU A 113 -20.12 3.47 19.80
N LYS A 114 -20.95 3.69 18.77
CA LYS A 114 -21.33 5.00 18.27
C LYS A 114 -22.65 5.43 18.89
N ILE A 115 -22.63 6.54 19.62
CA ILE A 115 -23.83 7.21 20.13
C ILE A 115 -24.33 8.16 19.05
N VAL A 116 -25.52 7.88 18.52
CA VAL A 116 -26.13 8.61 17.40
C VAL A 116 -27.20 9.58 17.91
N GLY A 117 -27.35 10.72 17.25
CA GLY A 117 -28.32 11.74 17.61
C GLY A 117 -27.84 12.67 18.73
N ASN A 118 -28.75 13.53 19.17
CA ASN A 118 -28.50 14.55 20.19
C ASN A 118 -29.38 14.34 21.44
N GLU A 119 -29.68 13.08 21.74
CA GLU A 119 -30.48 12.70 22.90
C GLU A 119 -29.63 12.65 24.17
N LYS A 120 -30.27 12.89 25.31
CA LYS A 120 -29.57 12.87 26.60
C LYS A 120 -29.22 11.42 26.97
N LEU A 121 -27.95 11.19 27.28
CA LEU A 121 -27.46 9.90 27.74
C LEU A 121 -27.92 9.62 29.17
N ASN A 122 -28.55 8.47 29.41
CA ASN A 122 -28.99 7.98 30.71
C ASN A 122 -28.10 6.83 31.20
N ILE A 123 -28.23 6.53 32.49
CA ILE A 123 -27.52 5.40 33.11
C ILE A 123 -28.04 4.10 32.51
N GLY A 124 -27.14 3.28 31.99
CA GLY A 124 -27.46 1.98 31.38
C GLY A 124 -27.57 2.01 29.85
N ASP A 125 -27.59 3.18 29.22
CA ASP A 125 -27.63 3.31 27.75
C ASP A 125 -26.36 2.73 27.09
N ILE A 126 -25.24 2.80 27.80
CA ILE A 126 -23.97 2.24 27.36
C ILE A 126 -23.70 0.94 28.11
N PRO A 127 -23.58 -0.20 27.41
CA PRO A 127 -23.25 -1.47 28.04
C PRO A 127 -21.87 -1.47 28.72
N ASN A 128 -21.77 -2.16 29.85
CA ASN A 128 -20.57 -2.21 30.72
C ASN A 128 -19.37 -3.01 30.16
N TYR A 129 -19.44 -3.49 28.92
CA TYR A 129 -18.35 -4.16 28.21
C TYR A 129 -17.73 -3.28 27.11
N ILE A 130 -18.30 -2.10 26.85
CA ILE A 130 -17.82 -1.14 25.87
C ILE A 130 -16.57 -0.44 26.41
N GLU A 131 -15.54 -0.36 25.58
CA GLU A 131 -14.24 0.22 25.90
C GLU A 131 -13.99 1.53 25.13
N ASN A 132 -14.61 1.72 23.96
CA ASN A 132 -14.48 2.91 23.14
C ASN A 132 -15.85 3.50 22.78
N ILE A 133 -15.99 4.81 22.91
CA ILE A 133 -17.23 5.52 22.52
C ILE A 133 -16.90 6.59 21.49
N GLU A 134 -17.72 6.66 20.44
CA GLU A 134 -17.77 7.77 19.48
C GLU A 134 -19.14 8.44 19.56
N PHE A 135 -19.20 9.74 19.82
CA PHE A 135 -20.43 10.52 19.71
C PHE A 135 -20.58 11.05 18.29
N SER A 136 -21.80 11.05 17.75
CA SER A 136 -22.10 11.62 16.43
C SER A 136 -21.89 13.14 16.40
N ASP A 137 -21.79 13.69 15.18
CA ASP A 137 -21.42 15.08 14.97
C ASP A 137 -22.42 16.08 15.54
N GLU A 138 -23.68 15.70 15.68
CA GLU A 138 -24.76 16.51 16.23
C GLU A 138 -24.89 16.43 17.77
N TYR A 139 -24.20 15.51 18.44
CA TYR A 139 -24.30 15.35 19.89
C TYR A 139 -23.75 16.56 20.64
N ASN A 140 -24.59 17.18 21.46
CA ASN A 140 -24.26 18.33 22.29
C ASN A 140 -25.13 18.38 23.56
N GLN A 141 -25.35 17.23 24.19
CA GLN A 141 -25.99 17.16 25.50
C GLN A 141 -24.95 17.11 26.63
N PRO A 142 -25.28 17.59 27.84
CA PRO A 142 -24.45 17.36 29.02
C PRO A 142 -24.30 15.87 29.32
N ILE A 143 -23.11 15.46 29.76
CA ILE A 143 -22.87 14.07 30.17
C ILE A 143 -23.51 13.82 31.54
N THR A 144 -24.47 12.89 31.60
CA THR A 144 -25.08 12.49 32.86
C THR A 144 -24.05 11.72 33.72
N PRO A 145 -23.88 12.07 35.02
CA PRO A 145 -23.00 11.31 35.91
C PRO A 145 -23.34 9.81 35.90
N LEU A 146 -22.32 8.95 35.88
CA LEU A 146 -22.42 7.49 35.82
C LEU A 146 -23.04 6.90 34.53
N ALA A 147 -23.38 7.73 33.53
CA ALA A 147 -23.91 7.21 32.27
C ALA A 147 -22.84 6.56 31.38
N ILE A 148 -21.58 6.98 31.54
CA ILE A 148 -20.43 6.35 30.90
C ILE A 148 -19.85 5.30 31.87
N PRO A 149 -19.87 4.00 31.54
CA PRO A 149 -19.43 2.94 32.45
C PRO A 149 -17.90 2.93 32.59
N SER A 150 -17.42 2.38 33.72
CA SER A 150 -15.98 2.27 34.05
C SER A 150 -15.19 1.28 33.16
N SER A 151 -15.84 0.61 32.22
CA SER A 151 -15.17 -0.17 31.18
C SER A 151 -14.59 0.71 30.07
N VAL A 152 -15.09 1.94 29.92
CA VAL A 152 -14.70 2.85 28.85
C VAL A 152 -13.30 3.39 29.11
N THR A 153 -12.46 3.29 28.09
CA THR A 153 -11.08 3.75 28.08
C THR A 153 -10.82 4.86 27.07
N SER A 154 -11.66 5.00 26.03
CA SER A 154 -11.50 6.03 25.00
C SER A 154 -12.83 6.70 24.64
N ILE A 155 -12.82 8.02 24.49
CA ILE A 155 -13.97 8.81 24.05
C ILE A 155 -13.57 9.71 22.89
N VAL A 156 -14.39 9.71 21.83
CA VAL A 156 -14.34 10.66 20.73
C VAL A 156 -15.66 11.42 20.71
N PHE A 157 -15.61 12.74 20.95
CA PHE A 157 -16.77 13.62 20.80
C PHE A 157 -16.93 14.07 19.35
N GLY A 158 -18.17 14.09 18.86
CA GLY A 158 -18.49 14.62 17.54
C GLY A 158 -18.41 16.15 17.44
N SER A 159 -18.56 16.66 16.23
CA SER A 159 -18.27 18.05 15.85
C SER A 159 -19.00 19.15 16.65
N SER A 160 -20.21 18.90 17.17
CA SER A 160 -21.02 19.93 17.84
C SER A 160 -20.86 19.98 19.36
N PHE A 161 -20.21 19.00 19.99
CA PHE A 161 -20.12 18.92 21.45
C PHE A 161 -19.36 20.12 22.03
N ASN A 162 -20.03 20.89 22.89
CA ASN A 162 -19.48 22.06 23.57
C ASN A 162 -20.11 22.30 24.95
N ASN A 163 -20.45 21.24 25.68
CA ASN A 163 -20.91 21.35 27.06
C ASN A 163 -19.75 21.31 28.06
N GLU A 164 -19.91 21.97 29.22
CA GLU A 164 -18.97 21.87 30.33
C GLU A 164 -18.93 20.42 30.86
N ILE A 165 -17.70 19.90 31.05
CA ILE A 165 -17.47 18.62 31.72
C ILE A 165 -17.31 18.89 33.22
N LYS A 166 -18.17 18.33 34.05
CA LYS A 166 -18.12 18.44 35.51
C LYS A 166 -17.35 17.27 36.13
N ALA A 167 -16.78 17.51 37.31
CA ALA A 167 -16.07 16.49 38.06
C ALA A 167 -16.96 15.25 38.30
N GLY A 168 -16.40 14.06 38.08
CA GLY A 168 -17.11 12.78 38.24
C GLY A 168 -18.05 12.38 37.09
N GLN A 169 -18.19 13.18 36.02
CA GLN A 169 -18.97 12.78 34.84
C GLN A 169 -18.23 11.78 33.93
N LEU A 170 -16.90 11.86 33.92
CA LEU A 170 -16.03 10.96 33.16
C LEU A 170 -15.38 9.95 34.12
N PRO A 171 -15.47 8.62 33.86
CA PRO A 171 -14.84 7.62 34.72
C PRO A 171 -13.31 7.63 34.69
N ASP A 172 -12.68 7.22 35.80
CA ASP A 172 -11.23 7.18 36.00
C ASP A 172 -10.49 6.19 35.07
N SER A 173 -11.23 5.30 34.42
CA SER A 173 -10.74 4.31 33.44
C SER A 173 -10.33 4.93 32.10
N ILE A 174 -10.76 6.16 31.82
CA ILE A 174 -10.50 6.82 30.53
C ILE A 174 -9.01 7.17 30.41
N LYS A 175 -8.42 6.71 29.30
CA LYS A 175 -7.04 6.94 28.87
C LYS A 175 -6.94 7.91 27.71
N SER A 176 -7.98 8.06 26.90
CA SER A 176 -7.96 8.92 25.71
C SER A 176 -9.25 9.73 25.54
N ILE A 177 -9.12 11.03 25.30
CA ILE A 177 -10.23 11.91 24.94
C ILE A 177 -9.87 12.69 23.67
N GLN A 178 -10.78 12.66 22.70
CA GLN A 178 -10.73 13.53 21.53
C GLN A 178 -12.00 14.39 21.49
N PHE A 179 -11.81 15.71 21.47
CA PHE A 179 -12.90 16.67 21.30
C PHE A 179 -13.16 16.98 19.82
N GLY A 180 -14.43 17.13 19.46
CA GLY A 180 -14.85 17.51 18.13
C GLY A 180 -14.73 19.00 17.84
N PHE A 181 -14.99 19.40 16.59
CA PHE A 181 -14.73 20.73 16.03
C PHE A 181 -15.12 21.92 16.93
N SER A 182 -16.30 21.89 17.56
CA SER A 182 -16.89 23.04 18.25
C SER A 182 -16.52 23.19 19.74
N PHE A 183 -15.84 22.22 20.33
CA PHE A 183 -15.54 22.26 21.77
C PHE A 183 -14.66 23.46 22.13
N ASN A 184 -15.18 24.33 23.00
CA ASN A 184 -14.52 25.52 23.53
C ASN A 184 -15.02 25.84 24.95
N SER A 185 -15.22 24.81 25.77
CA SER A 185 -15.62 24.97 27.17
C SER A 185 -14.39 24.96 28.09
N ILE A 186 -14.44 25.77 29.16
CA ILE A 186 -13.36 25.84 30.16
C ILE A 186 -13.25 24.50 30.89
N ILE A 187 -12.01 24.02 31.05
CA ILE A 187 -11.70 22.83 31.86
C ILE A 187 -11.00 23.28 33.15
N LYS A 188 -11.51 22.83 34.29
CA LYS A 188 -10.98 23.09 35.63
C LYS A 188 -10.27 21.86 36.18
N ALA A 189 -9.39 22.08 37.16
CA ALA A 189 -8.68 21.00 37.85
C ALA A 189 -9.67 19.97 38.44
N GLY A 190 -9.36 18.68 38.26
CA GLY A 190 -10.19 17.57 38.73
C GLY A 190 -11.40 17.22 37.85
N GLN A 191 -11.65 17.93 36.73
CA GLN A 191 -12.72 17.56 35.78
C GLN A 191 -12.30 16.47 34.78
N LEU A 192 -11.00 16.36 34.51
CA LEU A 192 -10.44 15.31 33.65
C LEU A 192 -10.04 14.07 34.47
N PRO A 193 -10.17 12.86 33.91
CA PRO A 193 -9.75 11.61 34.55
C PRO A 193 -8.27 11.62 34.95
N PRO A 194 -7.90 11.08 36.13
CA PRO A 194 -6.54 11.16 36.65
C PRO A 194 -5.52 10.31 35.89
N ASN A 195 -5.97 9.27 35.17
CA ASN A 195 -5.14 8.35 34.38
C ASN A 195 -5.16 8.65 32.87
N LEU A 196 -5.63 9.83 32.46
CA LEU A 196 -5.72 10.22 31.06
C LEU A 196 -4.32 10.31 30.45
N GLU A 197 -4.07 9.57 29.38
CA GLU A 197 -2.78 9.49 28.68
C GLU A 197 -2.76 10.37 27.42
N THR A 198 -3.90 10.55 26.75
CA THR A 198 -4.03 11.33 25.50
C THR A 198 -5.20 12.30 25.56
N ILE A 199 -4.94 13.55 25.15
CA ILE A 199 -5.99 14.54 24.92
C ILE A 199 -5.77 15.23 23.57
N LYS A 200 -6.82 15.29 22.77
CA LYS A 200 -6.86 16.04 21.51
C LYS A 200 -8.00 17.05 21.56
N PHE A 201 -7.68 18.32 21.50
CA PHE A 201 -8.68 19.38 21.46
C PHE A 201 -9.23 19.59 20.06
N GLY A 202 -10.50 19.98 20.01
CA GLY A 202 -11.19 20.33 18.78
C GLY A 202 -10.73 21.65 18.20
N LYS A 203 -10.97 21.84 16.90
CA LYS A 203 -10.54 23.00 16.12
C LYS A 203 -10.85 24.36 16.76
N LYS A 204 -12.01 24.54 17.41
CA LYS A 204 -12.40 25.82 18.03
C LYS A 204 -11.84 26.07 19.42
N PHE A 205 -11.23 25.09 20.09
CA PHE A 205 -10.77 25.23 21.47
C PHE A 205 -9.71 26.33 21.61
N ASN A 206 -9.97 27.30 22.49
CA ASN A 206 -9.15 28.48 22.75
C ASN A 206 -9.31 28.97 24.19
N GLU A 207 -9.59 28.07 25.13
CA GLU A 207 -9.70 28.41 26.55
C GLU A 207 -8.34 28.27 27.27
N MET A 208 -8.12 29.08 28.31
CA MET A 208 -6.85 29.08 29.03
C MET A 208 -6.64 27.78 29.83
N ILE A 209 -5.45 27.18 29.69
CA ILE A 209 -5.03 26.04 30.51
C ILE A 209 -4.04 26.53 31.57
N THR A 210 -4.43 26.41 32.83
CA THR A 210 -3.58 26.75 33.99
C THR A 210 -2.93 25.51 34.60
N ALA A 211 -1.97 25.70 35.49
CA ALA A 211 -1.27 24.60 36.16
C ALA A 211 -2.25 23.64 36.87
N ASN A 212 -1.96 22.34 36.80
CA ASN A 212 -2.75 21.25 37.39
C ASN A 212 -4.15 21.01 36.78
N VAL A 213 -4.54 21.72 35.72
CA VAL A 213 -5.79 21.41 34.97
C VAL A 213 -5.65 20.10 34.20
N LEU A 214 -4.51 19.90 33.54
CA LEU A 214 -4.20 18.67 32.81
C LEU A 214 -3.60 17.62 33.76
N PRO A 215 -4.00 16.34 33.64
CA PRO A 215 -3.54 15.27 34.53
C PRO A 215 -2.07 14.92 34.31
N GLN A 216 -1.38 14.49 35.36
CA GLN A 216 0.06 14.19 35.32
C GLN A 216 0.42 12.96 34.49
N SER A 217 -0.54 12.05 34.25
CA SER A 217 -0.38 10.87 33.39
C SER A 217 -0.31 11.20 31.89
N LEU A 218 -0.59 12.44 31.50
CA LEU A 218 -0.71 12.82 30.10
C LEU A 218 0.63 12.69 29.36
N THR A 219 0.62 11.94 28.26
CA THR A 219 1.77 11.71 27.37
C THR A 219 1.60 12.41 26.02
N THR A 220 0.36 12.57 25.55
CA THR A 220 0.04 13.23 24.27
C THR A 220 -0.94 14.36 24.47
N LEU A 221 -0.53 15.57 24.05
CA LEU A 221 -1.32 16.79 24.10
C LEU A 221 -1.36 17.44 22.72
N ILE A 222 -2.54 17.48 22.10
CA ILE A 222 -2.76 18.12 20.80
C ILE A 222 -3.78 19.23 20.97
N PHE A 223 -3.38 20.46 20.70
CA PHE A 223 -4.27 21.62 20.66
C PHE A 223 -4.97 21.74 19.30
N GLY A 224 -6.19 22.30 19.30
CA GLY A 224 -6.92 22.58 18.07
C GLY A 224 -6.47 23.87 17.39
N ASP A 225 -6.86 24.05 16.12
CA ASP A 225 -6.38 25.14 15.26
C ASP A 225 -6.53 26.55 15.86
N ASN A 226 -7.59 26.83 16.62
CA ASN A 226 -7.85 28.16 17.17
C ASN A 226 -7.13 28.46 18.49
N PHE A 227 -6.45 27.48 19.10
CA PHE A 227 -5.83 27.67 20.40
C PHE A 227 -4.70 28.70 20.31
N ASN A 228 -4.83 29.81 21.05
CA ASN A 228 -3.89 30.92 21.09
C ASN A 228 -3.81 31.55 22.49
N GLN A 229 -3.90 30.73 23.54
CA GLN A 229 -3.78 31.18 24.93
C GLN A 229 -2.35 31.01 25.44
N LEU A 230 -1.94 31.88 26.37
CA LEU A 230 -0.61 31.83 26.96
C LEU A 230 -0.41 30.52 27.73
N ILE A 231 0.69 29.82 27.45
CA ILE A 231 1.13 28.65 28.21
C ILE A 231 2.24 29.09 29.16
N LEU A 232 2.06 28.87 30.45
CA LEU A 232 3.07 29.15 31.48
C LEU A 232 3.75 27.86 31.95
N LYS A 233 4.86 28.01 32.68
CA LYS A 233 5.54 26.89 33.34
C LYS A 233 4.57 26.08 34.21
N GLY A 234 4.53 24.78 33.99
CA GLY A 234 3.68 23.84 34.73
C GLY A 234 2.25 23.68 34.19
N CYS A 235 1.85 24.42 33.15
CA CYS A 235 0.57 24.19 32.46
C CYS A 235 0.58 22.90 31.63
N ILE A 236 1.74 22.53 31.07
CA ILE A 236 1.94 21.26 30.36
C ILE A 236 2.52 20.23 31.35
N PRO A 237 1.90 19.06 31.52
CA PRO A 237 2.37 18.04 32.45
C PRO A 237 3.77 17.50 32.11
N PRO A 238 4.56 17.10 33.12
CA PRO A 238 5.98 16.73 32.95
C PRO A 238 6.21 15.38 32.24
N ASN A 239 5.16 14.61 31.95
CA ASN A 239 5.24 13.33 31.23
C ASN A 239 4.83 13.44 29.75
N VAL A 240 4.46 14.63 29.27
CA VAL A 240 4.06 14.83 27.87
C VAL A 240 5.27 14.58 26.97
N SER A 241 5.17 13.59 26.09
CA SER A 241 6.18 13.24 25.08
C SER A 241 5.86 13.81 23.70
N THR A 242 4.57 14.04 23.42
CA THR A 242 4.07 14.56 22.13
C THR A 242 3.25 15.82 22.38
N LEU A 243 3.71 16.94 21.84
CA LEU A 243 3.05 18.24 21.96
C LEU A 243 2.84 18.87 20.57
N VAL A 244 1.59 19.22 20.26
CA VAL A 244 1.21 19.84 19.00
C VAL A 244 0.39 21.09 19.26
N PHE A 245 0.85 22.22 18.73
CA PHE A 245 0.11 23.48 18.72
C PHE A 245 -0.64 23.68 17.40
N GLY A 246 -1.89 24.14 17.50
CA GLY A 246 -2.73 24.42 16.35
C GLY A 246 -2.30 25.64 15.54
N ILE A 247 -2.99 25.85 14.40
CA ILE A 247 -2.69 26.86 13.37
C ILE A 247 -2.48 28.26 13.93
N ASN A 248 -3.37 28.73 14.81
CA ASN A 248 -3.42 30.12 15.30
C ASN A 248 -2.55 30.39 16.53
N PHE A 249 -1.83 29.39 17.06
CA PHE A 249 -0.99 29.59 18.23
C PHE A 249 0.18 30.54 17.92
N ASP A 250 0.22 31.70 18.57
CA ASP A 250 1.24 32.73 18.40
C ASP A 250 1.60 33.40 19.73
N GLN A 251 1.70 32.61 20.80
CA GLN A 251 2.05 33.09 22.14
C GLN A 251 3.53 32.86 22.45
N PRO A 252 4.21 33.79 23.16
CA PRO A 252 5.62 33.66 23.48
C PRO A 252 5.87 32.48 24.42
N LEU A 253 6.94 31.73 24.17
CA LEU A 253 7.37 30.61 25.00
C LEU A 253 8.70 30.95 25.67
N SER A 254 8.78 30.80 26.99
CA SER A 254 10.01 30.99 27.76
C SER A 254 10.66 29.64 28.12
N PRO A 255 11.97 29.61 28.41
CA PRO A 255 12.65 28.39 28.85
C PRO A 255 11.91 27.69 30.01
N GLY A 256 11.68 26.39 29.87
CA GLY A 256 10.97 25.56 30.85
C GLY A 256 9.44 25.60 30.80
N TYR A 257 8.82 26.30 29.84
CA TYR A 257 7.37 26.24 29.62
C TYR A 257 6.93 24.94 28.96
N ILE A 258 7.78 24.39 28.08
CA ILE A 258 7.63 23.05 27.52
C ILE A 258 8.55 22.10 28.33
N PRO A 259 8.04 20.97 28.84
CA PRO A 259 8.83 20.04 29.66
C PRO A 259 9.87 19.25 28.84
N ASP A 260 10.96 18.86 29.50
CA ASP A 260 12.07 18.11 28.89
C ASP A 260 11.70 16.69 28.42
N SER A 261 10.53 16.18 28.83
CA SER A 261 9.97 14.91 28.35
C SER A 261 9.53 14.96 26.88
N VAL A 262 9.29 16.15 26.32
CA VAL A 262 8.77 16.30 24.95
C VAL A 262 9.82 15.84 23.94
N THR A 263 9.47 14.83 23.16
CA THR A 263 10.31 14.27 22.08
C THR A 263 9.81 14.66 20.69
N PHE A 264 8.52 14.93 20.55
CA PHE A 264 7.87 15.43 19.34
C PHE A 264 7.20 16.77 19.64
N LEU A 265 7.62 17.81 18.91
CA LEU A 265 7.10 19.16 19.04
C LEU A 265 6.71 19.72 17.68
N GLU A 266 5.49 20.23 17.56
CA GLU A 266 4.96 20.81 16.33
C GLU A 266 4.34 22.20 16.57
N PHE A 267 4.80 23.17 15.78
CA PHE A 267 4.24 24.52 15.68
C PHE A 267 3.71 24.75 14.27
N SER A 268 2.41 24.99 14.18
CA SER A 268 1.71 25.25 12.91
C SER A 268 2.01 26.66 12.33
N SER A 269 1.30 27.05 11.27
CA SER A 269 1.71 28.12 10.35
C SER A 269 1.64 29.56 10.86
N ASN A 270 0.88 29.89 11.91
CA ASN A 270 0.78 31.31 12.34
C ASN A 270 1.74 31.66 13.49
N PHE A 271 2.47 30.68 14.04
CA PHE A 271 3.45 30.96 15.10
C PHE A 271 4.57 31.86 14.57
N ASN A 272 4.74 33.04 15.16
CA ASN A 272 5.70 34.07 14.75
C ASN A 272 6.49 34.66 15.94
N GLN A 273 6.56 33.94 17.05
CA GLN A 273 7.33 34.36 18.22
C GLN A 273 8.81 33.94 18.10
N PRO A 274 9.75 34.75 18.61
CA PRO A 274 11.17 34.41 18.57
C PRO A 274 11.46 33.20 19.47
N PHE A 275 12.20 32.20 18.96
CA PHE A 275 12.79 31.18 19.83
C PHE A 275 14.09 31.69 20.43
N THR A 276 14.08 31.95 21.73
CA THR A 276 15.32 32.20 22.48
C THR A 276 16.00 30.87 22.84
N PRO A 277 17.31 30.87 23.15
CA PRO A 277 18.00 29.65 23.57
C PRO A 277 17.29 28.95 24.73
N ASN A 278 17.14 27.62 24.64
CA ASN A 278 16.44 26.76 25.60
C ASN A 278 14.90 26.89 25.67
N CYS A 279 14.26 27.63 24.75
CA CYS A 279 12.80 27.58 24.61
C CYS A 279 12.30 26.20 24.16
N ILE A 280 13.04 25.58 23.23
CA ILE A 280 12.80 24.19 22.81
C ILE A 280 13.59 23.28 23.76
N PRO A 281 12.92 22.33 24.45
CA PRO A 281 13.59 21.49 25.44
C PRO A 281 14.59 20.52 24.82
N LYS A 282 15.55 20.07 25.63
CA LYS A 282 16.61 19.15 25.18
C LYS A 282 16.10 17.73 24.90
N GLY A 283 14.86 17.41 25.24
CA GLY A 283 14.24 16.13 24.89
C GLY A 283 13.83 16.02 23.40
N VAL A 284 13.66 17.15 22.70
CA VAL A 284 13.06 17.17 21.36
C VAL A 284 13.97 16.49 20.35
N GLN A 285 13.43 15.48 19.67
CA GLN A 285 14.10 14.74 18.59
C GLN A 285 13.46 15.01 17.22
N ASN A 286 12.15 15.25 17.21
CA ASN A 286 11.37 15.57 16.03
C ASN A 286 10.73 16.95 16.21
N LEU A 287 11.16 17.91 15.40
CA LEU A 287 10.67 19.29 15.45
C LEU A 287 10.01 19.62 14.13
N LYS A 288 8.75 20.03 14.17
CA LYS A 288 8.04 20.58 13.02
C LYS A 288 7.67 22.03 13.22
N ILE A 289 7.95 22.80 12.19
CA ILE A 289 7.83 24.24 12.17
C ILE A 289 7.25 24.60 10.80
N PHE A 290 6.15 25.36 10.75
CA PHE A 290 5.45 25.68 9.49
C PHE A 290 5.47 27.17 9.11
N ASN A 291 6.22 28.02 9.79
CA ASN A 291 6.30 29.45 9.48
C ASN A 291 7.74 29.98 9.51
N ASN A 292 7.93 31.19 8.95
CA ASN A 292 9.09 32.02 9.24
C ASN A 292 8.93 32.65 10.61
N PHE A 293 9.93 32.50 11.48
CA PHE A 293 10.04 33.30 12.68
C PHE A 293 11.52 33.57 12.97
N PRO A 294 11.81 34.55 13.82
CA PRO A 294 13.18 34.91 14.14
C PRO A 294 13.87 33.77 14.89
N LEU A 295 14.78 33.07 14.21
CA LEU A 295 15.69 32.13 14.84
C LEU A 295 16.94 32.86 15.34
N VAL A 296 17.33 32.55 16.58
CA VAL A 296 18.62 32.94 17.15
C VAL A 296 19.58 31.73 17.04
N ALA A 297 20.89 31.98 17.04
CA ALA A 297 21.85 30.88 17.08
C ALA A 297 21.57 30.02 18.33
N ASN A 298 21.67 28.69 18.17
CA ASN A 298 21.40 27.70 19.21
C ASN A 298 19.94 27.61 19.70
N SER A 299 18.97 28.18 18.98
CA SER A 299 17.54 28.02 19.32
C SER A 299 17.00 26.60 19.10
N ILE A 300 17.53 25.88 18.10
CA ILE A 300 17.21 24.46 17.87
C ILE A 300 18.24 23.60 18.63
N PRO A 301 17.81 22.71 19.54
CA PRO A 301 18.73 21.94 20.36
C PRO A 301 19.44 20.85 19.55
N GLY A 302 20.68 20.53 19.94
CA GLY A 302 21.51 19.49 19.31
C GLY A 302 21.00 18.05 19.50
N THR A 303 19.79 17.87 20.00
CA THR A 303 19.08 16.58 20.11
C THR A 303 18.12 16.33 18.96
N VAL A 304 17.77 17.37 18.19
CA VAL A 304 16.87 17.26 17.04
C VAL A 304 17.54 16.45 15.93
N LYS A 305 16.90 15.37 15.52
CA LYS A 305 17.34 14.47 14.42
C LYS A 305 16.54 14.70 13.14
N THR A 306 15.26 15.01 13.29
CA THR A 306 14.34 15.29 12.20
C THR A 306 13.79 16.70 12.34
N LEU A 307 14.01 17.51 11.33
CA LEU A 307 13.52 18.88 11.25
C LEU A 307 12.59 19.01 10.04
N TYR A 308 11.35 19.42 10.28
CA TYR A 308 10.45 19.90 9.26
C TYR A 308 10.39 21.43 9.37
N TYR A 309 10.65 22.12 8.26
CA TYR A 309 10.64 23.57 8.18
C TYR A 309 9.81 24.02 6.98
N GLY A 310 8.72 24.76 7.24
CA GLY A 310 7.72 25.19 6.28
C GLY A 310 7.65 26.70 6.00
N GLY A 311 8.68 27.46 6.37
CA GLY A 311 8.68 28.92 6.21
C GLY A 311 8.93 29.41 4.77
N GLU A 312 8.49 30.63 4.45
CA GLU A 312 8.74 31.26 3.14
C GLU A 312 10.24 31.60 2.91
N SER A 313 11.02 31.78 3.97
CA SER A 313 12.45 32.09 3.91
C SER A 313 13.28 30.88 4.30
N SER A 314 14.41 30.69 3.64
CA SER A 314 15.35 29.60 3.95
C SER A 314 15.95 29.70 5.35
N ILE A 315 15.98 28.58 6.09
CA ILE A 315 16.65 28.48 7.38
C ILE A 315 18.18 28.43 7.19
N GLY A 316 18.90 29.46 7.64
CA GLY A 316 20.36 29.48 7.56
C GLY A 316 21.02 28.26 8.23
N THR A 317 22.09 27.71 7.65
CA THR A 317 22.81 26.54 8.20
C THR A 317 23.24 26.70 9.65
N LYS A 318 23.56 27.94 10.07
CA LYS A 318 23.92 28.27 11.46
C LYS A 318 22.83 27.96 12.49
N PHE A 319 21.59 27.74 12.06
CA PHE A 319 20.45 27.41 12.93
C PHE A 319 20.11 25.92 12.94
N ILE A 320 20.67 25.14 12.01
CA ILE A 320 20.47 23.69 11.96
C ILE A 320 21.64 23.02 12.71
N PRO A 321 21.38 22.27 13.80
CA PRO A 321 22.44 21.60 14.53
C PRO A 321 23.00 20.39 13.77
N ASP A 322 24.25 20.00 14.09
CA ASP A 322 24.95 18.83 13.52
C ASP A 322 24.20 17.50 13.70
N SER A 323 23.24 17.43 14.63
CA SER A 323 22.42 16.25 14.89
C SER A 323 21.33 15.99 13.84
N VAL A 324 20.96 16.99 13.03
CA VAL A 324 19.87 16.87 12.06
C VAL A 324 20.34 16.03 10.87
N SER A 325 19.80 14.82 10.74
CA SER A 325 20.05 13.91 9.61
C SER A 325 18.93 13.91 8.58
N ASN A 326 17.70 14.23 9.01
CA ASN A 326 16.52 14.28 8.15
C ASN A 326 15.96 15.71 8.13
N LEU A 327 15.95 16.33 6.95
CA LEU A 327 15.43 17.68 6.75
C LEU A 327 14.32 17.65 5.72
N THR A 328 13.14 18.12 6.11
CA THR A 328 12.06 18.43 5.18
C THR A 328 11.90 19.94 5.12
N TYR A 329 11.96 20.47 3.91
CA TYR A 329 11.84 21.89 3.60
C TYR A 329 10.62 22.11 2.71
N TYR A 330 9.67 22.92 3.17
CA TYR A 330 8.49 23.32 2.42
C TYR A 330 8.50 24.84 2.28
N SER A 331 8.46 25.37 1.06
CA SER A 331 8.52 26.82 0.84
C SER A 331 7.89 27.22 -0.50
N GLY A 332 7.14 28.31 -0.50
CA GLY A 332 6.68 28.96 -1.75
C GLY A 332 7.85 29.53 -2.58
N HIS A 333 9.02 29.67 -1.97
CA HIS A 333 10.22 30.15 -2.63
C HIS A 333 11.23 29.04 -2.84
N SER A 334 12.11 29.28 -3.80
CA SER A 334 13.08 28.31 -4.22
C SER A 334 14.20 28.14 -3.16
N LEU A 335 14.60 26.89 -2.87
CA LEU A 335 15.66 26.59 -1.89
C LEU A 335 17.03 27.13 -2.33
N VAL A 336 17.76 27.76 -1.41
CA VAL A 336 19.18 28.09 -1.60
C VAL A 336 20.04 26.95 -1.00
N PRO A 337 20.79 26.19 -1.82
CA PRO A 337 21.56 25.01 -1.37
C PRO A 337 22.57 25.25 -0.24
N GLU A 338 23.09 26.47 -0.10
CA GLU A 338 24.01 26.86 0.97
C GLU A 338 23.42 26.73 2.38
N TYR A 339 22.10 26.65 2.47
CA TYR A 339 21.36 26.53 3.72
C TYR A 339 21.11 25.08 4.13
N VAL A 340 21.50 24.11 3.30
CA VAL A 340 21.45 22.70 3.69
C VAL A 340 22.69 22.35 4.50
N HIS A 341 22.48 22.00 5.75
CA HIS A 341 23.56 21.66 6.67
C HIS A 341 24.24 20.33 6.29
N LYS A 342 25.56 20.25 6.47
CA LYS A 342 26.41 19.08 6.07
C LYS A 342 26.06 17.77 6.78
N SER A 343 25.33 17.82 7.88
CA SER A 343 24.86 16.63 8.61
C SER A 343 23.71 15.94 7.90
N VAL A 344 22.96 16.65 7.04
CA VAL A 344 21.75 16.12 6.39
C VAL A 344 22.11 14.97 5.46
N ARG A 345 21.39 13.85 5.62
CA ARG A 345 21.48 12.63 4.80
C ARG A 345 20.24 12.42 3.96
N THR A 346 19.07 12.70 4.54
CA THR A 346 17.77 12.65 3.86
C THR A 346 17.23 14.06 3.72
N LEU A 347 16.97 14.49 2.49
CA LEU A 347 16.46 15.82 2.19
C LEU A 347 15.17 15.72 1.38
N SER A 348 14.09 16.29 1.90
CA SER A 348 12.83 16.49 1.19
C SER A 348 12.66 17.97 0.90
N ILE A 349 12.47 18.33 -0.37
CA ILE A 349 12.28 19.71 -0.81
C ILE A 349 10.93 19.80 -1.50
N HIS A 350 10.04 20.63 -0.94
CA HIS A 350 8.77 21.01 -1.54
C HIS A 350 8.84 22.49 -1.88
N VAL A 351 8.97 22.80 -3.18
CA VAL A 351 9.10 24.19 -3.66
C VAL A 351 8.15 24.48 -4.81
N GLU A 352 7.48 25.63 -4.75
CA GLU A 352 6.60 26.07 -5.83
C GLU A 352 7.38 26.55 -7.05
N GLN A 353 8.55 27.17 -6.85
CA GLN A 353 9.37 27.70 -7.94
C GLN A 353 10.65 26.85 -8.14
N GLY A 354 10.95 26.49 -9.40
CA GLY A 354 12.14 25.70 -9.78
C GLY A 354 13.48 26.26 -9.28
N PRO A 355 14.59 25.49 -9.37
CA PRO A 355 15.79 25.69 -8.57
C PRO A 355 16.44 27.06 -8.84
N PRO A 356 16.73 27.86 -7.79
CA PRO A 356 17.14 29.25 -7.93
C PRO A 356 18.61 29.41 -7.59
N SER A 357 19.50 28.53 -8.04
CA SER A 357 20.90 28.65 -7.58
C SER A 357 21.90 28.08 -8.58
N LYS A 358 23.00 28.81 -8.73
CA LYS A 358 24.19 28.37 -9.49
C LYS A 358 24.99 27.30 -8.75
N LYS A 359 24.73 27.08 -7.45
CA LYS A 359 25.49 26.21 -6.53
C LYS A 359 24.79 24.88 -6.26
N LEU A 360 25.59 23.89 -5.84
CA LEU A 360 25.22 22.48 -5.71
C LEU A 360 24.72 22.15 -4.29
N LEU A 361 23.84 21.17 -4.17
CA LEU A 361 23.48 20.55 -2.89
C LEU A 361 24.69 19.78 -2.31
N PRO A 362 24.79 19.63 -0.97
CA PRO A 362 25.93 18.96 -0.34
C PRO A 362 25.99 17.45 -0.65
N ASN A 363 27.19 16.92 -0.84
CA ASN A 363 27.45 15.48 -1.05
C ASN A 363 27.25 14.61 0.21
N SER A 364 26.72 15.19 1.28
CA SER A 364 26.27 14.43 2.44
C SER A 364 24.94 13.70 2.18
N ILE A 365 24.15 14.18 1.22
CA ILE A 365 22.79 13.69 0.94
C ILE A 365 22.86 12.35 0.20
N THR A 366 22.21 11.33 0.75
CA THR A 366 22.09 9.99 0.14
C THR A 366 20.67 9.69 -0.34
N SER A 367 19.66 10.36 0.23
CA SER A 367 18.27 10.30 -0.21
C SER A 367 17.72 11.70 -0.43
N LEU A 368 17.18 11.94 -1.62
CA LEU A 368 16.65 13.23 -2.04
C LEU A 368 15.23 13.05 -2.57
N ARG A 369 14.28 13.84 -2.05
CA ARG A 369 12.92 13.92 -2.58
C ARG A 369 12.66 15.35 -3.06
N LEU A 370 12.30 15.49 -4.31
CA LEU A 370 12.03 16.76 -4.97
C LEU A 370 10.56 16.81 -5.37
N PHE A 371 9.78 17.59 -4.61
CA PHE A 371 8.41 17.95 -4.92
C PHE A 371 8.42 19.36 -5.49
N MET A 372 8.15 19.50 -6.79
CA MET A 372 8.40 20.76 -7.50
C MET A 372 7.16 21.18 -8.29
N GLY A 373 6.58 22.32 -7.93
CA GLY A 373 5.36 22.85 -8.56
C GLY A 373 5.59 23.35 -9.99
N ASP A 374 6.43 24.38 -10.19
CA ASP A 374 6.56 25.15 -11.44
C ASP A 374 8.01 25.12 -11.99
N PHE A 375 8.41 24.00 -12.61
CA PHE A 375 9.77 23.80 -13.12
C PHE A 375 9.89 24.24 -14.59
N LYS A 376 10.30 25.50 -14.84
CA LYS A 376 10.39 26.11 -16.20
C LYS A 376 11.61 25.70 -17.04
N LYS A 377 12.63 25.06 -16.45
CA LYS A 377 13.91 24.70 -17.11
C LYS A 377 14.10 23.18 -17.10
N PRO A 378 14.94 22.56 -17.93
CA PRO A 378 15.24 21.14 -17.78
C PRO A 378 15.97 20.84 -16.47
N LEU A 379 15.67 19.69 -15.83
CA LEU A 379 16.45 19.17 -14.72
C LEU A 379 17.89 18.88 -15.21
N LYS A 380 18.90 19.20 -14.41
CA LYS A 380 20.31 18.93 -14.72
C LYS A 380 20.91 18.13 -13.58
N SER A 381 21.81 17.21 -13.90
CA SER A 381 22.48 16.35 -12.91
C SER A 381 23.16 17.13 -11.80
N LYS A 382 23.71 18.30 -12.09
CA LYS A 382 24.32 19.17 -11.08
C LYS A 382 23.39 19.58 -9.93
N TYR A 383 22.06 19.50 -10.09
CA TYR A 383 21.13 19.80 -9.00
C TYR A 383 20.97 18.64 -8.01
N ILE A 384 21.42 17.44 -8.38
CA ILE A 384 21.36 16.24 -7.57
C ILE A 384 22.80 15.89 -7.14
N PRO A 385 23.10 15.74 -5.85
CA PRO A 385 24.43 15.35 -5.39
C PRO A 385 24.88 14.00 -5.97
N ASN A 386 26.17 13.86 -6.27
CA ASN A 386 26.73 12.58 -6.76
C ASN A 386 26.77 11.48 -5.67
N SER A 387 26.46 11.83 -4.43
CA SER A 387 26.26 10.91 -3.31
C SER A 387 24.84 10.35 -3.25
N CYS A 388 23.90 10.88 -4.04
CA CYS A 388 22.49 10.50 -3.99
C CYS A 388 22.30 9.08 -4.53
N ILE A 389 21.75 8.20 -3.69
CA ILE A 389 21.48 6.79 -4.00
C ILE A 389 19.98 6.57 -4.26
N SER A 390 19.13 7.28 -3.53
CA SER A 390 17.67 7.23 -3.65
C SER A 390 17.13 8.60 -4.04
N LEU A 391 16.38 8.66 -5.14
CA LEU A 391 15.82 9.89 -5.69
C LEU A 391 14.32 9.73 -5.92
N GLU A 392 13.53 10.64 -5.36
CA GLU A 392 12.11 10.78 -5.67
C GLU A 392 11.90 12.11 -6.41
N LEU A 393 11.28 12.02 -7.58
CA LEU A 393 10.98 13.13 -8.46
C LEU A 393 9.47 13.25 -8.59
N ASP A 394 8.86 14.06 -7.73
CA ASP A 394 7.47 14.48 -7.92
C ASP A 394 7.46 15.78 -8.72
N LEU A 395 7.59 15.58 -10.04
CA LEU A 395 7.61 16.60 -11.05
C LEU A 395 6.25 16.57 -11.73
N ASN A 396 5.28 17.37 -11.28
CA ASN A 396 4.28 18.05 -12.13
C ASN A 396 2.95 18.36 -11.39
N SER A 397 2.73 19.64 -11.08
CA SER A 397 1.42 20.28 -11.15
C SER A 397 1.38 21.43 -12.18
N SER A 398 2.44 21.61 -12.97
CA SER A 398 2.55 22.67 -13.96
C SER A 398 2.87 22.15 -15.36
N TYR A 399 2.02 22.55 -16.30
CA TYR A 399 2.10 22.36 -17.75
C TYR A 399 3.41 22.85 -18.43
N LYS A 400 4.48 23.15 -17.67
CA LYS A 400 5.73 23.79 -18.14
C LYS A 400 6.96 22.87 -18.13
N PHE A 401 7.01 21.80 -17.32
CA PHE A 401 8.10 20.82 -17.41
C PHE A 401 7.84 19.90 -18.62
N LYS A 402 8.73 19.92 -19.61
CA LYS A 402 8.47 19.29 -20.93
C LYS A 402 9.16 17.95 -21.13
N GLU A 403 10.36 17.75 -20.56
CA GLU A 403 11.17 16.57 -20.83
C GLU A 403 12.25 16.34 -19.77
N LEU A 404 12.64 15.07 -19.60
CA LEU A 404 13.81 14.66 -18.83
C LEU A 404 14.95 14.31 -19.80
N LEU A 405 15.98 15.16 -19.85
CA LEU A 405 17.09 15.02 -20.78
C LEU A 405 18.08 13.91 -20.36
N PRO A 406 18.83 13.31 -21.31
CA PRO A 406 19.97 12.45 -20.99
C PRO A 406 20.96 13.10 -20.02
N LYS A 407 21.52 12.31 -19.10
CA LYS A 407 22.48 12.77 -18.06
C LYS A 407 21.89 13.80 -17.06
N SER A 408 20.57 13.89 -16.93
CA SER A 408 19.90 14.75 -15.93
C SER A 408 19.93 14.16 -14.52
N ILE A 409 20.10 12.85 -14.39
CA ILE A 409 20.18 12.14 -13.11
C ILE A 409 21.60 11.57 -12.96
N PRO A 410 22.27 11.75 -11.80
CA PRO A 410 23.60 11.18 -11.56
C PRO A 410 23.63 9.65 -11.61
N SER A 411 24.78 9.09 -12.00
CA SER A 411 24.98 7.64 -12.09
C SER A 411 25.05 6.92 -10.75
N SER A 412 25.10 7.66 -9.63
CA SER A 412 25.06 7.12 -8.27
C SER A 412 23.67 6.63 -7.86
N VAL A 413 22.62 7.12 -8.52
CA VAL A 413 21.23 6.80 -8.18
C VAL A 413 20.91 5.35 -8.53
N GLN A 414 20.49 4.59 -7.53
CA GLN A 414 20.10 3.18 -7.62
C GLN A 414 18.59 2.97 -7.45
N PHE A 415 17.90 3.90 -6.78
CA PHE A 415 16.45 3.87 -6.60
C PHE A 415 15.87 5.18 -7.12
N LEU A 416 14.94 5.08 -8.09
CA LEU A 416 14.26 6.22 -8.68
C LEU A 416 12.76 6.03 -8.57
N SER A 417 12.06 7.05 -8.08
CA SER A 417 10.60 7.08 -8.03
C SER A 417 10.10 8.36 -8.67
N PHE A 418 9.09 8.24 -9.54
CA PHE A 418 8.40 9.36 -10.18
C PHE A 418 7.04 9.56 -9.53
N GLY A 419 6.79 10.73 -8.96
CA GLY A 419 5.59 11.03 -8.17
C GLY A 419 4.27 10.89 -8.94
N ASN A 420 3.15 10.95 -8.20
CA ASN A 420 1.81 10.56 -8.66
C ASN A 420 1.38 11.24 -9.96
N SER A 421 1.80 12.48 -10.21
CA SER A 421 1.39 13.29 -11.37
C SER A 421 2.38 13.24 -12.55
N PHE A 422 3.42 12.41 -12.48
CA PHE A 422 4.42 12.28 -13.55
C PHE A 422 3.87 11.48 -14.74
N ASN A 423 3.71 12.14 -15.90
CA ASN A 423 3.22 11.49 -17.12
C ASN A 423 3.94 12.00 -18.39
N LEU A 424 5.23 12.31 -18.29
CA LEU A 424 6.02 12.80 -19.43
C LEU A 424 6.65 11.66 -20.22
N GLN A 425 6.71 11.83 -21.54
CA GLN A 425 7.41 10.91 -22.43
C GLN A 425 8.92 10.91 -22.09
N LEU A 426 9.43 9.74 -21.69
CA LEU A 426 10.85 9.56 -21.40
C LEU A 426 11.66 9.39 -22.69
N LEU A 427 12.88 9.94 -22.70
CA LEU A 427 13.83 9.83 -23.80
C LEU A 427 14.86 8.72 -23.54
N PRO A 428 15.35 8.01 -24.57
CA PRO A 428 16.45 7.05 -24.40
C PRO A 428 17.67 7.67 -23.71
N GLY A 429 18.23 6.96 -22.73
CA GLY A 429 19.39 7.43 -21.95
C GLY A 429 19.11 8.52 -20.91
N CYS A 430 17.84 8.87 -20.64
CA CYS A 430 17.49 9.79 -19.54
C CYS A 430 17.69 9.19 -18.14
N LEU A 431 17.60 7.86 -18.01
CA LEU A 431 17.80 7.12 -16.77
C LEU A 431 19.27 6.71 -16.57
N PRO A 432 19.79 6.72 -15.33
CA PRO A 432 21.18 6.34 -15.05
C PRO A 432 21.41 4.82 -15.20
N GLN A 433 22.60 4.44 -15.67
CA GLN A 433 22.93 3.05 -16.02
C GLN A 433 23.14 2.09 -14.84
N ASN A 434 23.15 2.59 -13.59
CA ASN A 434 23.28 1.78 -12.38
C ASN A 434 21.95 1.65 -11.61
N LEU A 435 20.84 2.08 -12.22
CA LEU A 435 19.53 2.09 -11.60
C LEU A 435 19.05 0.64 -11.36
N LYS A 436 18.66 0.32 -10.12
CA LYS A 436 18.21 -1.02 -9.71
C LYS A 436 16.69 -1.10 -9.58
N LYS A 437 16.05 -0.06 -9.06
CA LYS A 437 14.59 0.00 -8.95
C LYS A 437 14.06 1.30 -9.55
N ILE A 438 12.99 1.18 -10.32
CA ILE A 438 12.21 2.30 -10.83
C ILE A 438 10.73 2.12 -10.47
N ILE A 439 10.13 3.21 -9.97
CA ILE A 439 8.71 3.27 -9.64
C ILE A 439 8.08 4.42 -10.41
N PHE A 440 7.05 4.11 -11.20
CA PHE A 440 6.13 5.06 -11.79
C PHE A 440 4.85 5.05 -10.95
N HIS A 441 4.46 6.16 -10.34
CA HIS A 441 3.22 6.23 -9.56
C HIS A 441 1.99 6.50 -10.48
N ASP A 442 0.85 6.85 -9.88
CA ASP A 442 -0.50 6.74 -10.42
C ASP A 442 -0.72 7.14 -11.88
N THR A 443 -0.29 8.32 -12.33
CA THR A 443 -0.73 8.87 -13.64
C THR A 443 0.14 8.51 -14.84
N PHE A 444 1.28 7.83 -14.65
CA PHE A 444 2.20 7.55 -15.74
C PHE A 444 1.57 6.55 -16.73
N ASN A 445 1.37 6.98 -17.99
CA ASN A 445 0.79 6.14 -19.03
C ASN A 445 1.40 6.44 -20.42
N GLN A 446 2.71 6.72 -20.47
CA GLN A 446 3.44 6.95 -21.72
C GLN A 446 4.08 5.66 -22.25
N ILE A 447 4.29 5.59 -23.56
CA ILE A 447 4.96 4.46 -24.21
C ILE A 447 6.45 4.50 -23.86
N LEU A 448 7.01 3.39 -23.37
CA LEU A 448 8.46 3.29 -23.16
C LEU A 448 9.13 2.84 -24.45
N VAL A 449 9.92 3.68 -25.14
CA VAL A 449 10.69 3.22 -26.30
C VAL A 449 11.99 2.51 -25.90
N ASN A 450 12.56 1.74 -26.84
CA ASN A 450 13.82 1.00 -26.65
C ASN A 450 14.95 1.91 -26.15
N GLY A 451 15.69 1.48 -25.13
CA GLY A 451 16.82 2.22 -24.56
C GLY A 451 16.47 3.25 -23.47
N ILE A 452 15.20 3.33 -23.02
CA ILE A 452 14.84 4.11 -21.82
C ILE A 452 15.24 3.37 -20.55
N ILE A 453 14.79 2.12 -20.40
CA ILE A 453 15.02 1.30 -19.21
C ILE A 453 16.46 0.75 -19.26
N PRO A 454 17.32 1.07 -18.26
CA PRO A 454 18.72 0.62 -18.26
C PRO A 454 18.84 -0.87 -17.91
N GLN A 455 19.93 -1.51 -18.33
CA GLN A 455 20.14 -2.95 -18.18
C GLN A 455 20.27 -3.42 -16.72
N SER A 456 20.69 -2.52 -15.82
CA SER A 456 20.90 -2.78 -14.39
C SER A 456 19.60 -2.90 -13.57
N ILE A 457 18.43 -2.68 -14.17
CA ILE A 457 17.16 -2.69 -13.46
C ILE A 457 16.84 -4.09 -12.98
N GLN A 458 16.40 -4.19 -11.74
CA GLN A 458 15.99 -5.41 -11.04
C GLN A 458 14.50 -5.42 -10.71
N SER A 459 13.90 -4.26 -10.44
CA SER A 459 12.47 -4.13 -10.13
C SER A 459 11.87 -2.92 -10.84
N ILE A 460 10.73 -3.15 -11.51
CA ILE A 460 9.93 -2.11 -12.19
C ILE A 460 8.52 -2.16 -11.61
N GLU A 461 8.04 -1.00 -11.20
CA GLU A 461 6.69 -0.83 -10.65
C GLU A 461 5.96 0.24 -11.44
N PHE A 462 4.80 -0.14 -12.00
CA PHE A 462 3.89 0.74 -12.71
C PHE A 462 2.68 1.06 -11.83
N GLY A 463 2.31 2.33 -11.77
CA GLY A 463 1.21 2.82 -10.97
C GLY A 463 -0.15 2.59 -11.63
N ARG A 464 -1.19 3.12 -10.97
CA ARG A 464 -2.61 2.86 -11.28
C ARG A 464 -2.98 2.95 -12.76
N ASP A 465 -2.58 4.01 -13.47
CA ASP A 465 -3.12 4.34 -14.80
C ASP A 465 -2.28 3.79 -15.96
N PHE A 466 -1.13 3.16 -15.70
CA PHE A 466 -0.30 2.61 -16.77
C PHE A 466 -1.05 1.50 -17.51
N ASN A 467 -1.31 1.70 -18.80
CA ASN A 467 -2.05 0.76 -19.63
C ASN A 467 -1.58 0.82 -21.09
N GLN A 468 -0.26 0.82 -21.29
CA GLN A 468 0.34 0.69 -22.62
C GLN A 468 0.70 -0.78 -22.90
N PRO A 469 0.53 -1.29 -24.14
CA PRO A 469 1.05 -2.61 -24.54
C PRO A 469 2.54 -2.74 -24.22
N LEU A 470 2.99 -3.92 -23.78
CA LEU A 470 4.37 -4.12 -23.33
C LEU A 470 5.06 -5.27 -24.09
N LEU A 471 6.21 -4.98 -24.69
CA LEU A 471 7.14 -5.94 -25.27
C LEU A 471 8.38 -6.00 -24.38
N ILE A 472 8.64 -7.16 -23.80
CA ILE A 472 9.87 -7.45 -23.07
C ILE A 472 10.71 -8.33 -24.00
N GLY A 473 11.78 -7.79 -24.58
CA GLY A 473 12.46 -8.45 -25.69
C GLY A 473 13.49 -7.61 -26.44
N LEU A 474 13.98 -8.14 -27.55
CA LEU A 474 14.68 -7.34 -28.55
C LEU A 474 13.63 -6.53 -29.34
N ALA A 475 13.91 -5.26 -29.60
CA ALA A 475 13.08 -4.48 -30.52
C ALA A 475 13.24 -5.08 -31.92
N ASP A 476 12.18 -5.67 -32.47
CA ASP A 476 12.18 -6.19 -33.83
C ASP A 476 12.67 -5.10 -34.81
N SER A 477 13.77 -5.35 -35.52
CA SER A 477 14.39 -4.43 -36.48
C SER A 477 13.53 -4.12 -37.72
N LYS A 478 12.30 -4.68 -37.79
CA LYS A 478 11.30 -4.41 -38.83
C LYS A 478 10.30 -3.31 -38.47
N SER A 479 10.11 -2.97 -37.19
CA SER A 479 9.23 -1.84 -36.78
C SER A 479 9.95 -0.48 -36.78
N SER A 480 11.28 -0.48 -36.86
CA SER A 480 12.13 0.73 -36.78
C SER A 480 12.37 1.44 -38.12
N LYS A 481 11.91 0.93 -39.26
CA LYS A 481 12.21 1.56 -40.56
C LYS A 481 11.33 2.76 -40.94
N ASN A 482 10.25 3.01 -40.20
CA ASN A 482 9.41 4.18 -40.42
C ASN A 482 9.29 4.95 -39.11
N HIS A 483 10.32 5.70 -38.72
CA HIS A 483 10.22 6.93 -37.90
C HIS A 483 11.61 7.54 -37.70
N SER A 484 12.12 8.20 -38.74
CA SER A 484 13.03 9.34 -38.58
C SER A 484 12.25 10.62 -38.85
N THR A 485 11.66 11.22 -37.83
CA THR A 485 11.20 12.61 -37.90
C THR A 485 12.34 13.50 -37.42
N THR A 486 13.23 13.85 -38.35
CA THR A 486 14.12 15.00 -38.21
C THR A 486 13.26 16.26 -38.10
N THR A 487 13.30 16.91 -36.93
CA THR A 487 12.98 18.32 -36.81
C THR A 487 14.26 19.11 -37.09
N SER A 488 14.32 19.79 -38.24
CA SER A 488 15.30 20.84 -38.47
C SER A 488 14.60 22.03 -39.13
N SER A 489 14.36 23.06 -38.34
CA SER A 489 14.08 24.41 -38.80
C SER A 489 15.40 25.20 -38.79
N THR A 490 15.90 25.58 -39.97
CA THR A 490 16.69 26.81 -40.13
C THR A 490 16.62 27.28 -41.58
N VAL A 491 16.11 28.50 -41.74
CA VAL A 491 16.24 29.36 -42.91
C VAL A 491 17.71 29.75 -43.08
N SER A 492 18.26 29.71 -44.31
CA SER A 492 19.09 30.77 -44.90
C SER A 492 19.85 30.32 -46.15
N SER A 493 19.74 31.14 -47.19
CA SER A 493 20.73 31.49 -48.23
C SER A 493 21.26 30.43 -49.21
N GLY A 494 21.15 30.73 -50.50
CA GLY A 494 22.04 30.18 -51.51
C GLY A 494 21.43 30.06 -52.90
N THR A 495 21.41 31.17 -53.63
CA THR A 495 21.29 31.26 -55.10
C THR A 495 22.02 30.16 -55.87
N ILE A 496 21.44 29.66 -56.98
CA ILE A 496 22.08 29.51 -58.31
C ILE A 496 21.00 29.11 -59.35
N THR A 497 20.75 30.07 -60.25
CA THR A 497 20.30 30.08 -61.66
C THR A 497 19.33 29.00 -62.24
N PRO A 498 18.29 29.44 -62.97
CA PRO A 498 17.50 28.62 -63.90
C PRO A 498 18.08 28.65 -65.32
N ARG A 499 17.80 27.61 -66.13
CA ARG A 499 18.07 27.61 -67.58
C ARG A 499 16.75 27.51 -68.37
N SER A 500 16.49 28.63 -69.04
CA SER A 500 15.63 28.98 -70.16
C SER A 500 14.86 27.92 -70.97
N GLY A 501 13.64 28.32 -71.34
CA GLY A 501 13.00 28.09 -72.65
C GLY A 501 11.48 27.93 -72.47
N GLY A 502 10.59 28.76 -73.00
CA GLY A 502 10.66 29.94 -73.84
C GLY A 502 9.22 30.21 -74.35
N ASN A 503 8.86 31.49 -74.47
CA ASN A 503 7.79 32.07 -75.30
C ASN A 503 6.32 31.64 -75.05
N THR A 504 5.29 32.47 -75.13
CA THR A 504 5.10 33.93 -75.28
C THR A 504 3.62 34.19 -74.95
N THR A 505 3.40 35.24 -74.17
CA THR A 505 2.23 36.15 -74.02
C THR A 505 1.30 36.35 -75.23
N PRO A 506 0.17 37.11 -75.10
CA PRO A 506 -0.54 37.59 -73.89
C PRO A 506 -2.10 37.58 -74.00
N ARG A 507 -2.75 38.00 -72.90
CA ARG A 507 -3.57 39.25 -72.80
C ARG A 507 -5.03 39.08 -72.37
N GLY A 508 -5.39 39.91 -71.39
CA GLY A 508 -6.76 40.34 -71.04
C GLY A 508 -7.37 39.51 -69.92
N GLY A 509 -7.71 40.04 -68.74
CA GLY A 509 -8.02 41.40 -68.34
C GLY A 509 -9.45 41.43 -67.79
N GLY A 510 -9.63 41.99 -66.60
CA GLY A 510 -10.91 42.60 -66.19
C GLY A 510 -11.75 41.82 -65.19
N ASN A 511 -11.70 42.30 -63.94
CA ASN A 511 -12.64 42.10 -62.84
C ASN A 511 -14.12 42.08 -63.24
N THR A 512 -14.95 41.33 -62.49
CA THR A 512 -15.95 41.88 -61.54
C THR A 512 -16.85 40.76 -60.98
N THR A 513 -16.96 40.69 -59.65
CA THR A 513 -18.06 40.06 -58.88
C THR A 513 -19.38 40.84 -59.10
N PRO A 514 -20.62 40.37 -58.75
CA PRO A 514 -20.95 39.40 -57.68
C PRO A 514 -22.20 38.48 -57.90
N ARG A 515 -22.44 37.62 -56.88
CA ARG A 515 -23.76 37.16 -56.35
C ARG A 515 -24.51 35.99 -57.03
N GLY A 516 -24.76 34.94 -56.24
CA GLY A 516 -26.06 34.25 -56.19
C GLY A 516 -26.17 32.81 -56.71
N GLY A 517 -26.27 31.85 -55.77
CA GLY A 517 -27.35 30.86 -55.70
C GLY A 517 -27.38 29.64 -56.63
N GLY A 518 -27.74 28.49 -56.03
CA GLY A 518 -28.52 27.44 -56.70
C GLY A 518 -27.73 26.32 -57.36
N GLY A 519 -27.82 25.11 -56.79
CA GLY A 519 -27.10 23.94 -57.24
C GLY A 519 -27.66 23.26 -58.49
N THR A 520 -26.95 22.23 -58.94
CA THR A 520 -27.44 20.88 -59.30
C THR A 520 -26.26 20.11 -59.90
N THR A 521 -26.06 18.88 -59.41
CA THR A 521 -25.15 17.88 -59.98
C THR A 521 -25.49 17.56 -61.44
N PRO A 522 -24.53 17.00 -62.19
CA PRO A 522 -24.76 15.62 -62.62
C PRO A 522 -23.54 14.68 -62.53
N ARG A 523 -23.88 13.47 -62.06
CA ARG A 523 -23.29 12.13 -62.23
C ARG A 523 -22.05 11.96 -63.12
N GLY A 524 -21.01 11.34 -62.55
CA GLY A 524 -19.97 10.57 -63.25
C GLY A 524 -20.25 9.05 -63.24
N ILE A 525 -19.76 8.36 -64.26
CA ILE A 525 -20.07 7.01 -64.73
C ILE A 525 -19.44 5.91 -63.83
N PRO A 526 -20.05 4.71 -63.63
CA PRO A 526 -19.44 3.64 -62.84
C PRO A 526 -18.23 2.99 -63.55
N LEU A 527 -17.17 2.72 -62.78
CA LEU A 527 -15.97 1.97 -63.20
C LEU A 527 -16.33 0.53 -63.65
N SER A 528 -15.54 -0.03 -64.57
CA SER A 528 -15.80 -1.38 -65.10
C SER A 528 -15.64 -2.46 -64.02
N ILE A 529 -16.38 -3.56 -64.14
CA ILE A 529 -16.42 -4.66 -63.15
C ILE A 529 -15.00 -5.21 -62.84
N GLN A 530 -14.09 -5.21 -63.82
CA GLN A 530 -12.69 -5.60 -63.61
C GLN A 530 -11.91 -4.65 -62.70
N GLN A 531 -12.14 -3.34 -62.81
CA GLN A 531 -11.53 -2.36 -61.91
C GLN A 531 -12.13 -2.43 -60.52
N GLN A 532 -13.43 -2.73 -60.40
CA GLN A 532 -14.08 -2.97 -59.11
C GLN A 532 -13.51 -4.20 -58.41
N LEU A 533 -13.30 -5.31 -59.13
CA LEU A 533 -12.71 -6.52 -58.55
C LEU A 533 -11.27 -6.31 -58.09
N GLN A 534 -10.46 -5.58 -58.86
CA GLN A 534 -9.07 -5.28 -58.49
C GLN A 534 -8.97 -4.31 -57.31
N GLN A 535 -9.91 -3.37 -57.19
CA GLN A 535 -10.01 -2.44 -56.07
C GLN A 535 -10.51 -3.16 -54.80
N GLN A 536 -11.43 -4.12 -54.95
CA GLN A 536 -11.92 -4.97 -53.87
C GLN A 536 -10.84 -5.93 -53.36
N GLU A 537 -9.96 -6.42 -54.24
CA GLU A 537 -8.81 -7.25 -53.87
C GLU A 537 -7.72 -6.44 -53.15
N LEU A 538 -7.50 -5.18 -53.54
CA LEU A 538 -6.63 -4.24 -52.83
C LEU A 538 -7.20 -3.83 -51.46
N GLU A 539 -8.51 -3.61 -51.37
CA GLU A 539 -9.21 -3.31 -50.12
C GLU A 539 -9.21 -4.53 -49.17
N TYR A 540 -9.36 -5.74 -49.71
CA TYR A 540 -9.23 -6.98 -48.94
C TYR A 540 -7.81 -7.19 -48.41
N GLN A 541 -6.78 -6.85 -49.21
CA GLN A 541 -5.38 -6.86 -48.78
C GLN A 541 -5.07 -5.78 -47.72
N GLN A 542 -5.70 -4.61 -47.80
CA GLN A 542 -5.56 -3.55 -46.79
C GLN A 542 -6.31 -3.86 -45.48
N GLN A 543 -7.45 -4.57 -45.55
CA GLN A 543 -8.21 -5.01 -44.37
C GLN A 543 -7.52 -6.14 -43.60
N GLN A 544 -6.55 -6.85 -44.20
CA GLN A 544 -5.74 -7.87 -43.52
C GLN A 544 -4.45 -7.34 -42.88
N GLN A 545 -4.12 -6.05 -43.00
CA GLN A 545 -3.05 -5.48 -42.18
C GLN A 545 -3.61 -5.16 -40.79
N GLU A 546 -3.34 -6.04 -39.82
CA GLU A 546 -3.54 -5.73 -38.40
C GLU A 546 -2.92 -4.37 -38.09
N PRO A 547 -3.62 -3.49 -37.34
CA PRO A 547 -3.01 -2.25 -36.87
C PRO A 547 -1.75 -2.61 -36.09
N GLN A 548 -0.60 -2.08 -36.53
CA GLN A 548 0.68 -2.32 -35.87
C GLN A 548 0.58 -1.81 -34.42
N ILE A 549 0.39 -2.72 -33.47
CA ILE A 549 0.35 -2.39 -32.04
C ILE A 549 1.71 -1.80 -31.68
N VAL A 550 1.72 -0.55 -31.21
CA VAL A 550 2.94 0.09 -30.72
C VAL A 550 3.16 -0.37 -29.28
N TYR A 551 4.19 -1.20 -29.10
CA TYR A 551 4.56 -1.70 -27.78
C TYR A 551 5.53 -0.75 -27.06
N SER A 552 5.32 -0.58 -25.76
CA SER A 552 6.37 -0.18 -24.83
C SER A 552 7.44 -1.27 -24.79
N ILE A 553 8.70 -0.93 -24.97
CA ILE A 553 9.83 -1.86 -25.10
C ILE A 553 10.67 -1.80 -23.83
N ILE A 554 10.78 -2.96 -23.17
CA ILE A 554 11.78 -3.21 -22.13
C ILE A 554 12.84 -4.14 -22.75
N SER A 555 14.02 -3.58 -23.04
CA SER A 555 15.09 -4.29 -23.74
C SER A 555 15.61 -5.46 -22.90
N ALA A 556 15.59 -6.66 -23.49
CA ALA A 556 15.86 -7.93 -22.83
C ALA A 556 17.35 -8.27 -22.64
N SER A 557 18.05 -7.39 -21.93
CA SER A 557 19.37 -7.67 -21.31
C SER A 557 19.34 -7.39 -19.81
N SER A 558 18.14 -7.39 -19.25
CA SER A 558 17.85 -6.75 -17.99
C SER A 558 18.01 -7.73 -16.84
N SER A 559 18.65 -7.28 -15.77
CA SER A 559 18.70 -7.98 -14.48
C SER A 559 17.35 -8.02 -13.76
N ILE A 560 16.23 -7.87 -14.50
CA ILE A 560 14.89 -7.74 -13.92
C ILE A 560 14.53 -9.07 -13.27
N ILE A 561 14.16 -8.95 -12.00
CA ILE A 561 13.67 -10.02 -11.14
C ILE A 561 12.15 -9.84 -10.94
N GLU A 562 11.66 -8.60 -10.90
CA GLU A 562 10.28 -8.30 -10.53
C GLU A 562 9.65 -7.23 -11.41
N ILE A 563 8.39 -7.47 -11.81
CA ILE A 563 7.54 -6.50 -12.51
C ILE A 563 6.20 -6.42 -11.78
N ILE A 564 5.79 -5.21 -11.42
CA ILE A 564 4.53 -4.93 -10.75
C ILE A 564 3.71 -3.97 -11.63
N PHE A 565 2.48 -4.34 -11.93
CA PHE A 565 1.51 -3.54 -12.66
C PHE A 565 0.44 -2.98 -11.71
N GLY A 566 0.05 -1.72 -11.94
CA GLY A 566 -0.99 -1.05 -11.18
C GLY A 566 -2.41 -1.34 -11.70
N ASP A 567 -3.40 -0.88 -10.93
CA ASP A 567 -4.79 -1.34 -11.00
C ASP A 567 -5.40 -1.41 -12.41
N ARG A 568 -5.21 -0.39 -13.26
CA ARG A 568 -5.89 -0.29 -14.57
C ARG A 568 -5.15 -0.95 -15.72
N PHE A 569 -4.01 -1.59 -15.47
CA PHE A 569 -3.24 -2.25 -16.53
C PHE A 569 -4.06 -3.41 -17.12
N ASN A 570 -4.45 -3.31 -18.38
CA ASN A 570 -5.20 -4.32 -19.11
C ASN A 570 -4.81 -4.36 -20.59
N SER A 571 -3.53 -4.17 -20.87
CA SER A 571 -2.95 -4.20 -22.22
C SER A 571 -2.18 -5.48 -22.48
N PRO A 572 -2.00 -5.90 -23.75
CA PRO A 572 -1.28 -7.12 -24.07
C PRO A 572 0.20 -7.01 -23.68
N ILE A 573 0.72 -8.08 -23.10
CA ILE A 573 2.15 -8.27 -22.81
C ILE A 573 2.69 -9.32 -23.77
N LYS A 574 3.84 -9.05 -24.39
CA LYS A 574 4.58 -9.98 -25.24
C LYS A 574 5.98 -10.17 -24.68
N PHE A 575 6.37 -11.43 -24.50
CA PHE A 575 7.75 -11.83 -24.19
C PHE A 575 8.40 -12.38 -25.45
N ASP A 576 9.61 -11.95 -25.77
CA ASP A 576 10.40 -12.52 -26.86
C ASP A 576 10.89 -13.92 -26.44
N LYS A 577 10.47 -14.95 -27.19
CA LYS A 577 10.75 -16.37 -26.87
C LYS A 577 12.22 -16.74 -27.07
N LEU A 578 13.00 -15.91 -27.75
CA LEU A 578 14.40 -16.19 -28.08
C LEU A 578 15.38 -15.80 -26.96
N LEU A 579 14.88 -15.28 -25.83
CA LEU A 579 15.70 -14.70 -24.78
C LEU A 579 15.47 -15.39 -23.44
N ASN A 580 16.56 -15.56 -22.69
CA ASN A 580 16.52 -16.04 -21.32
C ASN A 580 16.40 -14.84 -20.38
N TYR A 581 15.29 -14.81 -19.63
CA TYR A 581 15.01 -13.79 -18.64
C TYR A 581 15.37 -14.27 -17.24
N ASN A 582 15.62 -13.35 -16.31
CA ASN A 582 15.79 -13.63 -14.88
C ASN A 582 14.57 -13.20 -14.05
N ILE A 583 13.41 -13.00 -14.71
CA ILE A 583 12.19 -12.51 -14.07
C ILE A 583 11.64 -13.63 -13.19
N GLU A 584 11.64 -13.42 -11.87
CA GLU A 584 11.15 -14.37 -10.89
C GLU A 584 9.74 -14.05 -10.40
N SER A 585 9.27 -12.80 -10.52
CA SER A 585 7.97 -12.37 -10.01
C SER A 585 7.24 -11.41 -10.96
N ILE A 586 5.96 -11.69 -11.24
CA ILE A 586 5.06 -10.78 -11.94
C ILE A 586 3.79 -10.60 -11.09
N VAL A 587 3.44 -9.34 -10.83
CA VAL A 587 2.20 -8.95 -10.15
C VAL A 587 1.37 -8.11 -11.10
N PHE A 588 0.19 -8.61 -11.46
CA PHE A 588 -0.79 -7.89 -12.26
C PHE A 588 -1.72 -7.03 -11.39
N GLY A 589 -2.14 -5.90 -11.94
CA GLY A 589 -3.13 -5.02 -11.33
C GLY A 589 -4.57 -5.55 -11.44
N GLU A 590 -5.48 -4.88 -10.74
CA GLU A 590 -6.87 -5.30 -10.52
C GLU A 590 -7.70 -5.53 -11.79
N ASP A 591 -7.47 -4.77 -12.87
CA ASP A 591 -8.26 -4.80 -14.10
C ASP A 591 -7.68 -5.72 -15.19
N PHE A 592 -6.50 -6.32 -14.97
CA PHE A 592 -5.84 -7.14 -15.98
C PHE A 592 -6.67 -8.38 -16.33
N ASN A 593 -7.06 -8.51 -17.60
CA ASN A 593 -7.86 -9.62 -18.10
C ASN A 593 -7.53 -9.97 -19.56
N GLN A 594 -6.26 -9.85 -19.96
CA GLN A 594 -5.80 -10.23 -21.30
C GLN A 594 -5.36 -11.69 -21.34
N ASP A 595 -5.50 -12.33 -22.51
CA ASP A 595 -5.02 -13.70 -22.73
C ASP A 595 -3.48 -13.73 -22.67
N ILE A 596 -2.95 -14.61 -21.83
CA ILE A 596 -1.51 -14.83 -21.63
C ILE A 596 -0.95 -15.93 -22.54
N SER A 597 -1.79 -16.61 -23.32
CA SER A 597 -1.39 -17.73 -24.20
C SER A 597 -0.53 -17.28 -25.38
N LEU A 598 -0.66 -16.02 -25.83
CA LEU A 598 0.10 -15.43 -26.94
C LEU A 598 1.54 -15.07 -26.55
N SER A 599 1.86 -15.05 -25.26
CA SER A 599 3.09 -14.50 -24.71
C SER A 599 3.74 -15.46 -23.74
N SER A 600 4.41 -16.50 -24.29
CA SER A 600 5.16 -17.49 -23.51
C SER A 600 5.89 -16.84 -22.35
N LEU A 601 5.35 -17.02 -21.15
CA LEU A 601 5.85 -16.40 -19.93
C LEU A 601 7.31 -16.84 -19.71
N PRO A 602 8.14 -16.01 -19.06
CA PRO A 602 9.52 -16.35 -18.77
C PRO A 602 9.67 -17.70 -18.05
N SER A 603 10.59 -18.55 -18.52
CA SER A 603 10.84 -19.86 -17.91
C SER A 603 11.49 -19.80 -16.53
N SER A 604 11.94 -18.63 -16.06
CA SER A 604 12.52 -18.39 -14.73
C SER A 604 11.50 -17.94 -13.67
N LEU A 605 10.25 -17.72 -14.06
CA LEU A 605 9.21 -17.13 -13.24
C LEU A 605 8.80 -18.07 -12.09
N LYS A 606 9.00 -17.61 -10.85
CA LYS A 606 8.68 -18.36 -9.62
C LYS A 606 7.35 -17.95 -9.01
N SER A 607 6.89 -16.72 -9.25
CA SER A 607 5.67 -16.18 -8.65
C SER A 607 4.84 -15.41 -9.67
N ILE A 608 3.54 -15.71 -9.73
CA ILE A 608 2.53 -14.93 -10.48
C ILE A 608 1.38 -14.59 -9.55
N LYS A 609 1.00 -13.31 -9.53
CA LYS A 609 -0.22 -12.84 -8.90
C LYS A 609 -1.09 -12.11 -9.92
N PHE A 610 -2.27 -12.64 -10.19
CA PHE A 610 -3.31 -11.97 -10.97
C PHE A 610 -4.14 -11.04 -10.07
N GLY A 611 -4.59 -9.92 -10.64
CA GLY A 611 -5.52 -9.00 -9.98
C GLY A 611 -6.98 -9.44 -10.10
N LYS A 612 -7.88 -8.70 -9.44
CA LYS A 612 -9.30 -9.04 -9.27
C LYS A 612 -10.00 -9.55 -10.52
N SER A 613 -9.84 -8.90 -11.66
CA SER A 613 -10.67 -9.09 -12.86
C SER A 613 -10.19 -10.20 -13.80
N PHE A 614 -9.02 -10.81 -13.54
CA PHE A 614 -8.45 -11.81 -14.44
C PHE A 614 -9.34 -13.06 -14.49
N ASN A 615 -9.84 -13.40 -15.69
CA ASN A 615 -10.73 -14.52 -15.91
C ASN A 615 -10.56 -15.14 -17.31
N GLN A 616 -9.33 -15.15 -17.84
CA GLN A 616 -9.00 -15.81 -19.11
C GLN A 616 -8.65 -17.29 -18.89
N PRO A 617 -8.95 -18.18 -19.86
CA PRO A 617 -8.61 -19.59 -19.76
C PRO A 617 -7.09 -19.79 -19.75
N ILE A 618 -6.61 -20.78 -18.99
CA ILE A 618 -5.19 -21.14 -18.92
C ILE A 618 -5.01 -22.55 -19.48
N ALA A 619 -4.51 -22.61 -20.72
CA ALA A 619 -4.20 -23.87 -21.37
C ALA A 619 -2.94 -24.54 -20.77
N PRO A 620 -2.82 -25.88 -20.85
CA PRO A 620 -1.61 -26.59 -20.45
C PRO A 620 -0.35 -26.06 -21.14
N GLY A 621 0.72 -25.89 -20.37
CA GLY A 621 2.01 -25.38 -20.86
C GLY A 621 2.12 -23.86 -21.03
N VAL A 622 1.06 -23.09 -20.73
CA VAL A 622 1.11 -21.62 -20.71
C VAL A 622 1.90 -21.10 -19.51
N LEU A 623 1.70 -21.71 -18.33
CA LEU A 623 2.45 -21.39 -17.12
C LEU A 623 3.81 -22.13 -17.11
N PRO A 624 4.91 -21.47 -16.71
CA PRO A 624 6.24 -22.07 -16.76
C PRO A 624 6.47 -23.08 -15.63
N ASN A 625 7.24 -24.13 -15.90
CA ASN A 625 7.51 -25.22 -14.94
C ASN A 625 8.32 -24.82 -13.69
N SER A 626 8.89 -23.61 -13.67
CA SER A 626 9.61 -23.05 -12.52
C SER A 626 8.70 -22.35 -11.50
N LEU A 627 7.40 -22.23 -11.80
CA LEU A 627 6.44 -21.52 -10.97
C LEU A 627 6.22 -22.24 -9.63
N VAL A 628 6.40 -21.50 -8.53
CA VAL A 628 6.27 -21.98 -7.14
C VAL A 628 5.03 -21.40 -6.47
N SER A 629 4.68 -20.14 -6.74
CA SER A 629 3.51 -19.46 -6.18
C SER A 629 2.61 -18.92 -7.29
N LEU A 630 1.33 -19.28 -7.23
CA LEU A 630 0.30 -18.86 -8.18
C LEU A 630 -0.91 -18.34 -7.42
N SER A 631 -1.24 -17.06 -7.63
CA SER A 631 -2.42 -16.44 -7.03
C SER A 631 -3.34 -15.88 -8.11
N PHE A 632 -4.58 -16.35 -8.11
CA PHE A 632 -5.68 -15.80 -8.89
C PHE A 632 -6.41 -14.70 -8.11
N GLY A 633 -6.94 -13.73 -8.86
CA GLY A 633 -7.82 -12.70 -8.32
C GLY A 633 -9.25 -13.18 -8.10
N THR A 634 -10.07 -12.28 -7.58
CA THR A 634 -11.46 -12.52 -7.17
C THR A 634 -12.32 -13.18 -8.25
N ASP A 635 -12.22 -12.74 -9.50
CA ASP A 635 -13.20 -13.07 -10.55
C ASP A 635 -12.82 -14.31 -11.38
N PHE A 636 -11.64 -14.88 -11.16
CA PHE A 636 -11.18 -16.06 -11.88
C PHE A 636 -12.11 -17.26 -11.62
N ASN A 637 -12.73 -17.78 -12.68
CA ASN A 637 -13.67 -18.89 -12.61
C ASN A 637 -13.65 -19.77 -13.88
N GLN A 638 -12.49 -19.87 -14.53
CA GLN A 638 -12.31 -20.70 -15.73
C GLN A 638 -12.04 -22.17 -15.36
N ILE A 639 -12.48 -23.08 -16.23
CA ILE A 639 -12.14 -24.49 -16.13
C ILE A 639 -10.65 -24.65 -16.42
N LEU A 640 -9.94 -25.37 -15.56
CA LEU A 640 -8.53 -25.72 -15.72
C LEU A 640 -8.44 -27.15 -16.23
N ALA A 641 -7.68 -27.36 -17.30
CA ALA A 641 -7.40 -28.70 -17.80
C ALA A 641 -6.27 -29.36 -16.96
N PRO A 642 -6.11 -30.69 -17.04
CA PRO A 642 -4.92 -31.35 -16.50
C PRO A 642 -3.64 -30.70 -17.06
N LEU A 643 -2.63 -30.55 -16.21
CA LEU A 643 -1.35 -29.90 -16.56
C LEU A 643 -1.44 -28.38 -16.85
N SER A 644 -2.58 -27.72 -16.61
CA SER A 644 -2.68 -26.25 -16.64
C SER A 644 -1.88 -25.59 -15.52
N ILE A 645 -1.80 -26.23 -14.35
CA ILE A 645 -0.98 -25.77 -13.21
C ILE A 645 0.32 -26.59 -13.19
N PRO A 646 1.51 -25.96 -13.18
CA PRO A 646 2.78 -26.68 -13.16
C PRO A 646 3.03 -27.49 -11.88
N GLU A 647 3.75 -28.60 -12.02
CA GLU A 647 4.03 -29.53 -10.91
C GLU A 647 4.91 -28.93 -9.80
N ALA A 648 5.62 -27.83 -10.04
CA ALA A 648 6.47 -27.16 -9.05
C ALA A 648 5.69 -26.21 -8.10
N VAL A 649 4.40 -25.96 -8.35
CA VAL A 649 3.61 -24.99 -7.58
C VAL A 649 3.36 -25.51 -6.16
N GLU A 650 3.95 -24.82 -5.18
CA GLU A 650 3.79 -25.10 -3.75
C GLU A 650 2.68 -24.27 -3.11
N GLU A 651 2.36 -23.11 -3.67
CA GLU A 651 1.36 -22.18 -3.17
C GLU A 651 0.34 -21.85 -4.27
N LEU A 652 -0.92 -22.21 -4.05
CA LEU A 652 -2.02 -21.95 -4.97
C LEU A 652 -3.16 -21.20 -4.27
N VAL A 653 -3.50 -20.03 -4.79
CA VAL A 653 -4.56 -19.18 -4.23
C VAL A 653 -5.62 -18.92 -5.29
N PHE A 654 -6.86 -19.30 -5.01
CA PHE A 654 -8.04 -18.91 -5.78
C PHE A 654 -8.80 -17.78 -5.09
N GLY A 655 -9.29 -16.82 -5.90
CA GLY A 655 -10.15 -15.74 -5.44
C GLY A 655 -11.59 -16.16 -5.22
N ASP A 656 -12.42 -15.22 -4.75
CA ASP A 656 -13.74 -15.50 -4.17
C ASP A 656 -14.77 -16.09 -5.14
N SER A 657 -14.65 -15.88 -6.45
CA SER A 657 -15.62 -16.34 -7.46
C SER A 657 -15.31 -17.73 -8.03
N PHE A 658 -14.12 -18.29 -7.76
CA PHE A 658 -13.74 -19.60 -8.29
C PHE A 658 -14.69 -20.70 -7.77
N ASN A 659 -15.34 -21.41 -8.68
CA ASN A 659 -16.30 -22.47 -8.37
C ASN A 659 -16.29 -23.61 -9.39
N GLN A 660 -15.13 -23.86 -10.03
CA GLN A 660 -14.98 -24.97 -10.97
C GLN A 660 -14.57 -26.26 -10.26
N SER A 661 -14.75 -27.39 -10.95
CA SER A 661 -14.22 -28.67 -10.49
C SER A 661 -12.69 -28.65 -10.47
N LEU A 662 -12.08 -29.26 -9.46
CA LEU A 662 -10.64 -29.53 -9.45
C LEU A 662 -10.29 -30.88 -10.13
N ILE A 663 -11.30 -31.54 -10.68
CA ILE A 663 -11.20 -32.84 -11.39
C ILE A 663 -11.59 -32.62 -12.84
N SER A 664 -10.75 -33.09 -13.77
CA SER A 664 -11.08 -33.11 -15.20
C SER A 664 -11.95 -34.32 -15.55
N GLY A 665 -12.64 -34.29 -16.71
CA GLY A 665 -13.51 -35.38 -17.17
C GLY A 665 -12.82 -36.75 -17.43
N ALA A 666 -11.52 -36.86 -17.16
CA ALA A 666 -10.73 -38.08 -17.25
C ALA A 666 -10.27 -38.62 -15.87
N ASP A 667 -10.87 -38.15 -14.76
CA ASP A 667 -10.45 -38.46 -13.37
C ASP A 667 -9.00 -38.03 -13.04
N GLU A 668 -8.44 -37.09 -13.81
CA GLU A 668 -7.12 -36.51 -13.54
C GLU A 668 -7.24 -35.21 -12.74
N SER A 669 -6.58 -35.18 -11.57
CA SER A 669 -6.41 -34.02 -10.69
C SER A 669 -5.71 -32.87 -11.40
N ILE A 670 -6.25 -31.66 -11.29
CA ILE A 670 -5.57 -30.43 -11.76
C ILE A 670 -4.56 -29.89 -10.76
N ILE A 671 -4.57 -30.43 -9.54
CA ILE A 671 -3.73 -29.97 -8.43
C ILE A 671 -2.38 -30.70 -8.46
N PRO A 672 -1.24 -29.98 -8.41
CA PRO A 672 0.08 -30.59 -8.44
C PRO A 672 0.43 -31.30 -7.12
N SER A 673 1.26 -32.34 -7.18
CA SER A 673 1.60 -33.15 -5.99
C SER A 673 2.55 -32.44 -5.02
N SER A 674 3.25 -31.40 -5.48
CA SER A 674 4.13 -30.56 -4.66
C SER A 674 3.40 -29.54 -3.77
N LEU A 675 2.08 -29.36 -3.97
CA LEU A 675 1.32 -28.30 -3.32
C LEU A 675 1.40 -28.38 -1.78
N LYS A 676 1.81 -27.28 -1.15
CA LYS A 676 1.93 -27.14 0.31
C LYS A 676 0.82 -26.27 0.90
N TYR A 677 0.34 -25.29 0.15
CA TYR A 677 -0.71 -24.37 0.55
C TYR A 677 -1.75 -24.18 -0.55
N LEU A 678 -3.01 -24.38 -0.20
CA LEU A 678 -4.15 -24.10 -1.07
C LEU A 678 -5.08 -23.10 -0.38
N LYS A 679 -5.47 -22.03 -1.08
CA LYS A 679 -6.57 -21.17 -0.68
C LYS A 679 -7.70 -21.23 -1.70
N LEU A 680 -8.93 -21.45 -1.23
CA LEU A 680 -10.15 -21.48 -2.03
C LEU A 680 -11.08 -20.34 -1.63
N GLY A 681 -11.67 -19.69 -2.63
CA GLY A 681 -12.56 -18.55 -2.46
C GLY A 681 -13.92 -18.87 -1.84
N LYS A 682 -14.72 -17.83 -1.61
CA LYS A 682 -16.05 -17.93 -0.95
C LYS A 682 -17.06 -18.76 -1.74
N SER A 683 -17.03 -18.71 -3.07
CA SER A 683 -18.06 -19.32 -3.93
C SER A 683 -17.84 -20.82 -4.17
N PHE A 684 -16.66 -21.33 -3.80
CA PHE A 684 -16.24 -22.68 -4.10
C PHE A 684 -17.03 -23.74 -3.30
N GLN A 685 -17.64 -24.72 -3.97
CA GLN A 685 -18.45 -25.77 -3.33
C GLN A 685 -17.62 -27.02 -2.95
N SER A 686 -17.78 -27.56 -1.71
CA SER A 686 -17.03 -28.73 -1.21
C SER A 686 -17.26 -30.04 -1.96
N SER A 687 -18.32 -30.17 -2.75
CA SER A 687 -18.65 -31.40 -3.48
C SER A 687 -17.59 -31.79 -4.52
N ASN A 688 -16.67 -30.87 -4.87
CA ASN A 688 -15.75 -30.98 -5.99
C ASN A 688 -14.32 -31.46 -5.62
N VAL A 689 -14.06 -31.91 -4.38
CA VAL A 689 -12.67 -31.94 -3.84
C VAL A 689 -12.25 -33.27 -3.18
N ILE A 690 -13.19 -34.10 -2.71
CA ILE A 690 -12.91 -35.03 -1.59
C ILE A 690 -11.92 -36.17 -1.90
N PRO A 691 -11.84 -36.78 -3.09
CA PRO A 691 -10.90 -37.90 -3.32
C PRO A 691 -9.42 -37.50 -3.48
N GLU A 692 -9.12 -36.28 -3.92
CA GLU A 692 -7.79 -35.96 -4.48
C GLU A 692 -6.85 -35.23 -3.51
N LEU A 693 -7.33 -34.26 -2.72
CA LEU A 693 -6.47 -33.58 -1.73
C LEU A 693 -5.96 -34.54 -0.63
N SER A 694 -6.65 -35.64 -0.38
CA SER A 694 -6.20 -36.70 0.54
C SER A 694 -4.99 -37.49 0.03
N ASN A 695 -4.66 -37.38 -1.25
CA ASN A 695 -3.52 -38.06 -1.89
C ASN A 695 -2.27 -37.17 -2.00
N ILE A 696 -2.39 -35.87 -1.72
CA ILE A 696 -1.28 -34.91 -1.79
C ILE A 696 -0.53 -34.89 -0.46
N ASN A 697 0.51 -35.72 -0.35
CA ASN A 697 1.30 -35.86 0.88
C ASN A 697 2.04 -34.57 1.29
N ALA A 698 2.31 -33.66 0.35
CA ALA A 698 3.01 -32.40 0.61
C ALA A 698 2.12 -31.31 1.22
N LEU A 699 0.79 -31.47 1.16
CA LEU A 699 -0.19 -30.43 1.53
C LEU A 699 -0.19 -30.18 3.04
N LYS A 700 0.24 -28.98 3.44
CA LYS A 700 0.37 -28.59 4.85
C LYS A 700 -0.81 -27.77 5.36
N LYS A 701 -1.45 -27.00 4.47
CA LYS A 701 -2.54 -26.08 4.84
C LYS A 701 -3.50 -25.90 3.68
N VAL A 702 -4.80 -25.99 3.98
CA VAL A 702 -5.89 -25.57 3.10
C VAL A 702 -6.68 -24.48 3.81
N GLU A 703 -6.92 -23.36 3.14
CA GLU A 703 -7.69 -22.23 3.64
C GLU A 703 -8.93 -22.03 2.76
N PHE A 704 -10.09 -21.83 3.38
CA PHE A 704 -11.32 -21.47 2.69
C PHE A 704 -11.70 -20.05 3.10
N SER A 705 -12.02 -19.17 2.15
CA SER A 705 -12.45 -17.80 2.42
C SER A 705 -13.81 -17.72 3.13
N LEU A 706 -14.54 -18.83 3.24
CA LEU A 706 -15.64 -19.01 4.19
C LEU A 706 -15.31 -20.13 5.20
N PRO A 707 -15.55 -19.93 6.50
CA PRO A 707 -15.25 -20.95 7.51
C PRO A 707 -16.20 -22.16 7.49
N LEU A 708 -17.31 -22.10 6.74
CA LEU A 708 -18.31 -23.18 6.65
C LEU A 708 -17.79 -24.44 5.94
N LEU A 709 -16.70 -24.35 5.18
CA LEU A 709 -16.11 -25.48 4.44
C LEU A 709 -14.85 -26.05 5.10
N SER A 710 -14.17 -25.29 5.97
CA SER A 710 -12.92 -25.75 6.60
C SER A 710 -13.10 -26.90 7.60
N ILE A 711 -14.29 -27.11 8.16
CA ILE A 711 -14.53 -28.10 9.23
C ILE A 711 -14.91 -29.47 8.67
N ASN A 712 -15.83 -29.55 7.71
CA ASN A 712 -16.25 -30.82 7.12
C ASN A 712 -15.13 -31.50 6.31
N TYR A 713 -14.11 -30.74 5.92
CA TYR A 713 -13.10 -31.18 4.97
C TYR A 713 -11.94 -31.94 5.63
N LEU A 714 -11.43 -31.49 6.79
CA LEU A 714 -10.32 -32.16 7.48
C LEU A 714 -10.74 -33.44 8.24
N GLU A 715 -12.02 -33.57 8.61
CA GLU A 715 -12.54 -34.77 9.29
C GLU A 715 -12.86 -35.92 8.31
N LYS A 716 -13.41 -35.64 7.12
CA LYS A 716 -13.64 -36.68 6.10
C LYS A 716 -12.34 -37.29 5.56
N VAL A 717 -11.26 -36.51 5.52
CA VAL A 717 -9.93 -36.98 5.08
C VAL A 717 -9.31 -37.99 6.06
N LYS A 718 -9.71 -38.02 7.34
CA LYS A 718 -9.27 -39.05 8.30
C LYS A 718 -10.23 -40.23 8.45
N ILE A 719 -11.49 -40.08 8.09
CA ILE A 719 -12.49 -41.16 8.17
C ILE A 719 -12.33 -42.17 7.03
N ASN A 720 -11.78 -41.78 5.87
CA ASN A 720 -11.53 -42.72 4.76
C ASN A 720 -10.18 -43.44 4.82
N LYS A 721 -9.45 -43.37 5.95
CA LYS A 721 -8.18 -44.09 6.20
C LYS A 721 -8.16 -44.86 7.55
N LEU A 722 -9.31 -45.01 8.20
CA LEU A 722 -9.59 -45.98 9.28
C LEU A 722 -10.67 -46.94 8.78
#